data_AF-A0A364KS36-F1
#
_entry.id   AF-A0A364KS36-F1
#
_cell.length_a   1.000
_cell.length_b   1.000
_cell.length_c   1.000
_cell.angle_alpha   90.00
_cell.angle_beta   90.00
_cell.angle_gamma   90.00
#
_symmetry.space_group_name_H-M   'P 1'
#
loop_
_entity.id
_entity.type
_entity.pdbx_description
1 polymer ?
#
loop_
_entity_poly.entity_id
_entity_poly.type
_entity_poly.pdbx_seq_one_letter_code
_entity_poly.pdbx_strand_id
1 'polypeptide(L)'
;MAMTQDTITKPKGFNTSYDNSPDMEPGIQAAGEMEEIRRDMKSRHINMIAIAGMIGTGLFLSSGSVIATAGPAGAFIAYIIMGFVTAGVSYTTGEITSFMPSTGGFVRHATKFVEPALGAATGWNFWYTMAISVPAEISAAATVIQFWNASINSAVWISVFLVLIILLNLCGVKLYGESEVVFASLKIMLIIGLIIGGLVIDLGGAPNHDRIGFRYWNDPGAFNTYIDTGSTGRFLAIWSVLISAAFSYGNIQVVAISGSETQNPRKIIPAATKKTFFRVFFFYVLSIFIVGLIVPYNDRQLQISTGTAQQSPFVIAFQRSGVSVVPSIINAIVCTSAFSSGSACIFIASRTLYGLSQDGHAPKIFQKCNRFGVPHYAVGLTCVLLPLVYLNVGSNTSVVFGWFVNITTVAGLIGWIVIEVTYLRFYYGLKAQGISRNDLPYRGPLQPYTAWATLLMVFLIVFFSGFSVFVKGNFTASGFLTCYLNVFIFIALYAFFKIFMRSKIIPLSVLDFQTEFQSIREEEQFRSQTAKIEEDEKSSTILGHKAKDIENQTSWTSPNENTCMLEAFEWYTPPDGRHYQRLQSALSDLKEIGVDNLLLPPGCKAMQPTGNGYDIYDLYDLGEFDQKGSVATKWGSKQDLIALAQAAEELGMGMYWDAVLNHKAGADRKEKCLAVTVDPKDRNIDLTKPQEIEAWVGFDFASRGDAYSKLKYGWEHFNGIDYNDLDSTKTAIYKIFAPGKDWARDVCTSENGNYDYLMFANLDHSNPEVRSDIMGWAEWIGGQLPLKGMRLDAVKHYSAEFQKNLVEHIRQSGKEWFFVSEYWSGNVLEIQDYLKKVDYKVHAFDAPLCQRLSAVSQTKGADLRLVFEKTLVKFEPEHAVAPISPTFKPLAYALILLRKDGYPCIFYGDLYGICSSTPTKTGTLKNRKFRHPHVPKELERSLPAIILARKLYAYGEQQDYLPSRNCIGFVRYGNARHPWGMACVMNNGLTPVKLRMFVGKRHAGQRWSDVLDFDQALDESGDLNGKSEQTKRGGKMKKKRIVRISAKGYAEFPVASMGVGVWVNESAEGRERFGTCL
;
A
#
# COMPACT_ATOMS: atom_id res chain seq x y z
N MET A 1 -2.97 -29.93 -61.23
CA MET A 1 -2.06 -30.82 -60.50
C MET A 1 -0.73 -30.08 -60.38
N ALA A 2 -0.26 -29.85 -59.15
CA ALA A 2 0.93 -29.06 -58.76
C ALA A 2 1.01 -27.62 -59.32
N MET A 3 0.97 -26.62 -58.44
CA MET A 3 1.50 -25.29 -58.75
C MET A 3 2.17 -24.66 -57.53
N THR A 4 3.41 -24.24 -57.80
CA THR A 4 4.34 -23.42 -57.04
C THR A 4 3.75 -22.05 -56.66
N GLN A 5 4.26 -21.45 -55.58
CA GLN A 5 3.99 -20.05 -55.25
C GLN A 5 5.30 -19.27 -55.16
N ASP A 6 5.49 -18.40 -56.15
CA ASP A 6 6.42 -17.28 -56.17
C ASP A 6 5.73 -16.00 -55.63
N THR A 7 6.49 -15.29 -54.80
CA THR A 7 6.70 -13.82 -54.72
C THR A 7 5.54 -12.85 -54.94
N ILE A 8 5.16 -12.07 -53.90
CA ILE A 8 4.69 -10.67 -54.04
C ILE A 8 5.29 -9.75 -52.96
N THR A 9 5.99 -8.76 -53.48
CA THR A 9 6.51 -7.46 -53.02
C THR A 9 5.95 -6.79 -51.74
N LYS A 10 6.88 -6.23 -50.94
CA LYS A 10 6.65 -5.22 -49.88
C LYS A 10 6.47 -3.81 -50.48
N PRO A 11 5.57 -2.96 -49.94
CA PRO A 11 5.68 -1.51 -50.08
C PRO A 11 6.42 -0.87 -48.89
N LYS A 12 7.15 0.21 -49.22
CA LYS A 12 8.04 1.02 -48.38
C LYS A 12 7.29 1.92 -47.38
N GLY A 13 7.94 2.19 -46.24
CA GLY A 13 8.01 3.54 -45.65
C GLY A 13 7.31 3.78 -44.30
N PHE A 14 8.04 3.64 -43.20
CA PHE A 14 8.43 4.76 -42.30
C PHE A 14 9.56 4.25 -41.39
N ASN A 15 10.79 4.64 -41.72
CA ASN A 15 11.99 4.41 -40.92
C ASN A 15 11.96 5.32 -39.69
N THR A 16 12.30 4.77 -38.52
CA THR A 16 13.24 5.44 -37.61
C THR A 16 14.17 4.38 -37.03
N SER A 17 15.43 4.48 -37.46
CA SER A 17 16.58 3.70 -37.04
C SER A 17 16.96 4.04 -35.60
N TYR A 18 17.19 3.02 -34.77
CA TYR A 18 17.99 3.15 -33.56
C TYR A 18 19.43 2.83 -33.94
N ASP A 19 20.29 3.86 -34.02
CA ASP A 19 21.73 3.67 -33.85
C ASP A 19 22.40 4.92 -33.23
N ASN A 20 23.11 4.64 -32.13
CA ASN A 20 24.23 5.28 -31.44
C ASN A 20 24.43 6.80 -31.21
N SER A 21 24.77 7.06 -29.93
CA SER A 21 25.55 8.14 -29.27
C SER A 21 24.83 9.42 -28.79
N PRO A 22 25.29 10.12 -27.72
CA PRO A 22 26.27 9.78 -26.66
C PRO A 22 25.68 9.94 -25.22
N ASP A 23 26.50 9.64 -24.21
CA ASP A 23 26.27 9.87 -22.78
C ASP A 23 25.55 11.19 -22.46
N MET A 24 24.32 11.09 -21.92
CA MET A 24 23.70 12.15 -21.11
C MET A 24 23.43 11.57 -19.73
N GLU A 25 24.03 12.20 -18.72
CA GLU A 25 23.65 12.05 -17.31
C GLU A 25 22.12 12.07 -17.17
N PRO A 26 21.52 11.28 -16.25
CA PRO A 26 20.12 11.45 -15.91
C PRO A 26 19.97 12.77 -15.16
N GLY A 27 19.82 13.85 -15.93
CA GLY A 27 19.31 15.12 -15.45
C GLY A 27 17.95 14.87 -14.85
N ILE A 28 17.85 15.04 -13.53
CA ILE A 28 16.61 15.23 -12.81
C ILE A 28 15.97 16.51 -13.40
N GLN A 29 15.21 16.35 -14.48
CA GLN A 29 14.19 17.31 -14.84
C GLN A 29 13.09 17.13 -13.80
N ALA A 30 13.04 18.07 -12.86
CA ALA A 30 11.94 18.21 -11.92
C ALA A 30 10.63 18.04 -12.69
N ALA A 31 9.92 16.93 -12.42
CA ALA A 31 8.53 16.82 -12.76
C ALA A 31 7.85 18.02 -12.09
N GLY A 32 7.44 19.01 -12.89
CA GLY A 32 6.70 20.15 -12.38
C GLY A 32 5.55 19.61 -11.55
N GLU A 33 5.46 20.07 -10.30
CA GLU A 33 4.43 19.69 -9.35
C GLU A 33 3.06 19.79 -10.03
N MET A 34 2.51 18.65 -10.45
CA MET A 34 1.12 18.57 -10.87
C MET A 34 0.30 18.57 -9.59
N GLU A 35 -0.44 19.65 -9.35
CA GLU A 35 -1.35 19.80 -8.20
C GLU A 35 -2.36 18.64 -8.17
N GLU A 36 -2.12 17.65 -7.31
CA GLU A 36 -3.09 16.57 -7.07
C GLU A 36 -4.33 17.08 -6.31
N ILE A 37 -5.50 16.54 -6.64
CA ILE A 37 -6.75 16.82 -5.91
C ILE A 37 -6.58 16.45 -4.43
N ARG A 38 -6.96 17.37 -3.53
CA ARG A 38 -6.88 17.16 -2.07
C ARG A 38 -7.82 16.05 -1.61
N ARG A 39 -7.27 15.04 -0.92
CA ARG A 39 -8.00 13.86 -0.40
C ARG A 39 -8.57 14.11 1.01
N ASP A 40 -9.52 15.05 1.13
CA ASP A 40 -10.05 15.52 2.43
C ASP A 40 -11.45 14.96 2.80
N MET A 41 -12.05 14.08 1.99
CA MET A 41 -13.40 13.52 2.24
C MET A 41 -13.37 12.28 3.14
N LYS A 42 -14.22 12.25 4.17
CA LYS A 42 -14.39 11.10 5.08
C LYS A 42 -15.32 10.06 4.45
N SER A 43 -15.22 8.80 4.89
CA SER A 43 -16.11 7.70 4.42
C SER A 43 -17.62 8.02 4.55
N ARG A 44 -18.02 8.83 5.55
CA ARG A 44 -19.40 9.32 5.69
C ARG A 44 -19.85 10.22 4.53
N HIS A 45 -18.94 11.05 4.01
CA HIS A 45 -19.22 11.96 2.89
C HIS A 45 -19.43 11.15 1.62
N ILE A 46 -18.58 10.17 1.34
CA ILE A 46 -18.67 9.32 0.14
C ILE A 46 -19.98 8.52 0.14
N ASN A 47 -20.32 7.87 1.26
CA ASN A 47 -21.57 7.12 1.37
C ASN A 47 -22.80 8.03 1.21
N MET A 48 -22.81 9.21 1.83
CA MET A 48 -23.94 10.13 1.70
C MET A 48 -24.03 10.78 0.32
N ILE A 49 -22.92 11.08 -0.34
CA ILE A 49 -22.89 11.56 -1.73
C ILE A 49 -23.42 10.47 -2.69
N ALA A 50 -23.00 9.21 -2.51
CA ALA A 50 -23.51 8.09 -3.30
C ALA A 50 -25.03 7.93 -3.18
N ILE A 51 -25.54 8.07 -1.96
CA ILE A 51 -26.97 8.03 -1.67
C ILE A 51 -27.70 9.26 -2.24
N ALA A 52 -27.14 10.45 -2.02
CA ALA A 52 -27.71 11.72 -2.45
C ALA A 52 -27.76 11.85 -3.96
N GLY A 53 -26.76 11.32 -4.67
CA GLY A 53 -26.68 11.31 -6.12
C GLY A 53 -27.68 10.38 -6.80
N MET A 54 -28.16 9.35 -6.08
CA MET A 54 -29.25 8.48 -6.54
C MET A 54 -30.64 9.04 -6.20
N ILE A 55 -30.77 9.78 -5.10
CA ILE A 55 -32.04 10.38 -4.66
C ILE A 55 -32.13 11.81 -5.21
N GLY A 56 -32.68 11.94 -6.41
CA GLY A 56 -32.91 13.21 -7.10
C GLY A 56 -34.38 13.66 -7.09
N THR A 57 -34.70 14.63 -7.94
CA THR A 57 -36.07 15.13 -8.13
C THR A 57 -37.00 14.15 -8.84
N GLY A 58 -36.44 13.13 -9.49
CA GLY A 58 -37.20 12.11 -10.24
C GLY A 58 -38.31 11.43 -9.44
N LEU A 59 -38.05 11.04 -8.18
CA LEU A 59 -39.09 10.42 -7.34
C LEU A 59 -40.23 11.40 -7.02
N PHE A 60 -39.93 12.68 -6.79
CA PHE A 60 -40.90 13.63 -6.24
C PHE A 60 -41.74 14.34 -7.31
N LEU A 61 -41.13 14.65 -8.45
CA LEU A 61 -41.79 15.34 -9.57
C LEU A 61 -42.24 14.34 -10.64
N SER A 62 -41.42 13.37 -11.03
CA SER A 62 -41.79 12.43 -12.09
C SER A 62 -42.82 11.38 -11.64
N SER A 63 -42.99 11.14 -10.33
CA SER A 63 -44.03 10.21 -9.85
C SER A 63 -45.45 10.64 -10.21
N GLY A 64 -45.72 11.94 -10.26
CA GLY A 64 -47.02 12.47 -10.66
C GLY A 64 -47.39 12.11 -12.10
N SER A 65 -46.48 12.38 -13.04
CA SER A 65 -46.68 12.01 -14.44
C SER A 65 -46.70 10.50 -14.65
N VAL A 66 -45.85 9.75 -13.93
CA VAL A 66 -45.82 8.27 -14.02
C VAL A 66 -47.16 7.66 -13.60
N ILE A 67 -47.73 8.12 -12.49
CA ILE A 67 -49.03 7.62 -12.01
C ILE A 67 -50.15 8.07 -12.93
N ALA A 68 -50.13 9.33 -13.37
CA ALA A 68 -51.08 9.88 -14.32
C ALA A 68 -51.12 9.09 -15.64
N THR A 69 -49.97 8.63 -16.14
CA THR A 69 -49.86 7.89 -17.41
C THR A 69 -50.15 6.40 -17.27
N ALA A 70 -49.58 5.72 -16.26
CA ALA A 70 -49.65 4.26 -16.16
C ALA A 70 -50.71 3.73 -15.17
N GLY A 71 -51.29 4.59 -14.34
CA GLY A 71 -52.09 4.18 -13.19
C GLY A 71 -51.22 3.62 -12.04
N PRO A 72 -51.80 3.38 -10.86
CA PRO A 72 -51.03 3.02 -9.66
C PRO A 72 -50.31 1.67 -9.79
N ALA A 73 -50.96 0.63 -10.32
CA ALA A 73 -50.32 -0.68 -10.52
C ALA A 73 -49.33 -0.66 -11.69
N GLY A 74 -49.61 0.10 -12.76
CA GLY A 74 -48.69 0.26 -13.88
C GLY A 74 -47.39 0.97 -13.46
N ALA A 75 -47.51 2.04 -12.67
CA ALA A 75 -46.38 2.74 -12.05
C ALA A 75 -45.57 1.82 -11.13
N PHE A 76 -46.25 1.07 -10.26
CA PHE A 76 -45.63 0.11 -9.35
C PHE A 76 -44.81 -0.95 -10.09
N ILE A 77 -45.37 -1.55 -11.15
CA ILE A 77 -44.67 -2.52 -12.00
C ILE A 77 -43.47 -1.89 -12.70
N ALA A 78 -43.61 -0.70 -13.27
CA ALA A 78 -42.50 -0.01 -13.95
C ALA A 78 -41.30 0.25 -13.02
N TYR A 79 -41.57 0.68 -11.77
CA TYR A 79 -40.52 0.90 -10.77
C TYR A 79 -39.88 -0.40 -10.26
N ILE A 80 -40.62 -1.52 -10.25
CA ILE A 80 -40.05 -2.85 -9.95
C ILE A 80 -39.15 -3.31 -11.09
N ILE A 81 -39.61 -3.23 -12.34
CA ILE A 81 -38.84 -3.63 -13.53
C ILE A 81 -37.53 -2.83 -13.60
N MET A 82 -37.62 -1.49 -13.51
CA MET A 82 -36.43 -0.64 -13.52
C MET A 82 -35.55 -0.87 -12.30
N GLY A 83 -36.14 -1.20 -11.15
CA GLY A 83 -35.39 -1.62 -9.98
C GLY A 83 -34.55 -2.86 -10.23
N PHE A 84 -35.08 -3.91 -10.87
CA PHE A 84 -34.30 -5.10 -11.24
C PHE A 84 -33.21 -4.82 -12.28
N VAL A 85 -33.49 -3.98 -13.28
CA VAL A 85 -32.47 -3.51 -14.25
C VAL A 85 -31.33 -2.79 -13.52
N THR A 86 -31.66 -1.90 -12.60
CA THR A 86 -30.69 -1.16 -11.78
C THR A 86 -29.91 -2.11 -10.85
N ALA A 87 -30.55 -3.16 -10.34
CA ALA A 87 -29.88 -4.21 -9.57
C ALA A 87 -28.79 -4.91 -10.40
N GLY A 88 -29.10 -5.20 -11.67
CA GLY A 88 -28.15 -5.77 -12.63
C GLY A 88 -26.91 -4.91 -12.80
N VAL A 89 -27.09 -3.62 -13.12
CA VAL A 89 -26.01 -2.63 -13.25
C VAL A 89 -25.21 -2.50 -11.96
N SER A 90 -25.89 -2.50 -10.81
CA SER A 90 -25.28 -2.47 -9.49
C SER A 90 -24.38 -3.69 -9.24
N TYR A 91 -24.83 -4.90 -9.58
CA TYR A 91 -24.05 -6.12 -9.40
C TYR A 91 -22.84 -6.20 -10.34
N THR A 92 -23.01 -5.87 -11.63
CA THR A 92 -21.91 -5.89 -12.60
C THR A 92 -20.86 -4.84 -12.27
N THR A 93 -21.29 -3.61 -11.94
CA THR A 93 -20.40 -2.53 -11.50
C THR A 93 -19.68 -2.88 -10.20
N GLY A 94 -20.37 -3.46 -9.22
CA GLY A 94 -19.78 -3.87 -7.95
C GLY A 94 -18.69 -4.91 -8.11
N GLU A 95 -18.90 -5.91 -8.96
CA GLU A 95 -17.92 -6.98 -9.23
C GLU A 95 -16.68 -6.45 -9.95
N ILE A 96 -16.83 -5.78 -11.09
CA ILE A 96 -15.67 -5.27 -11.85
C ILE A 96 -14.88 -4.18 -11.08
N THR A 97 -15.57 -3.33 -10.31
CA THR A 97 -14.92 -2.26 -9.54
C THR A 97 -14.26 -2.80 -8.27
N SER A 98 -14.79 -3.86 -7.66
CA SER A 98 -14.08 -4.55 -6.57
C SER A 98 -12.80 -5.22 -7.05
N PHE A 99 -12.75 -5.62 -8.33
CA PHE A 99 -11.58 -6.20 -8.97
C PHE A 99 -10.56 -5.16 -9.47
N MET A 100 -10.99 -3.98 -9.93
CA MET A 100 -10.09 -2.91 -10.37
C MET A 100 -10.56 -1.53 -9.87
N PRO A 101 -10.35 -1.17 -8.59
CA PRO A 101 -10.73 0.13 -8.06
C PRO A 101 -9.85 1.23 -8.68
N SER A 102 -10.41 1.99 -9.63
CA SER A 102 -9.64 3.00 -10.39
C SER A 102 -10.33 4.37 -10.42
N THR A 103 -9.53 5.45 -10.44
CA THR A 103 -10.02 6.82 -10.66
C THR A 103 -10.69 6.89 -12.04
N GLY A 104 -11.95 7.31 -12.09
CA GLY A 104 -12.76 7.34 -13.32
C GLY A 104 -13.72 6.15 -13.47
N GLY A 105 -13.65 5.15 -12.59
CA GLY A 105 -14.63 4.06 -12.48
C GLY A 105 -14.91 3.35 -13.80
N PHE A 106 -16.19 3.28 -14.18
CA PHE A 106 -16.64 2.56 -15.38
C PHE A 106 -16.08 3.08 -16.71
N VAL A 107 -15.66 4.35 -16.78
CA VAL A 107 -15.01 4.92 -17.97
C VAL A 107 -13.67 4.22 -18.23
N ARG A 108 -12.87 4.04 -17.17
CA ARG A 108 -11.55 3.41 -17.24
C ARG A 108 -11.66 1.88 -17.38
N HIS A 109 -12.71 1.28 -16.82
CA HIS A 109 -13.06 -0.11 -17.10
C HIS A 109 -13.26 -0.35 -18.60
N ALA A 110 -14.01 0.52 -19.28
CA ALA A 110 -14.23 0.41 -20.72
C ALA A 110 -12.91 0.55 -21.52
N THR A 111 -12.03 1.48 -21.13
CA THR A 111 -10.68 1.63 -21.72
C THR A 111 -9.85 0.35 -21.59
N LYS A 112 -9.87 -0.29 -20.42
CA LYS A 112 -9.02 -1.45 -20.09
C LYS A 112 -9.55 -2.77 -20.60
N PHE A 113 -10.86 -3.00 -20.52
CA PHE A 113 -11.46 -4.29 -20.86
C PHE A 113 -12.05 -4.35 -22.26
N VAL A 114 -12.28 -3.22 -22.92
CA VAL A 114 -12.85 -3.17 -24.27
C VAL A 114 -11.91 -2.50 -25.25
N GLU A 115 -11.78 -1.19 -25.13
CA GLU A 115 -11.04 -0.35 -26.07
C GLU A 115 -10.87 1.09 -25.54
N PRO A 116 -9.70 1.74 -25.73
CA PRO A 116 -9.50 3.14 -25.37
C PRO A 116 -10.49 4.15 -25.99
N ALA A 117 -10.84 4.02 -27.27
CA ALA A 117 -11.82 4.90 -27.89
C ALA A 117 -13.22 4.78 -27.27
N LEU A 118 -13.63 3.57 -26.84
CA LEU A 118 -14.91 3.36 -26.16
C LEU A 118 -14.89 4.04 -24.78
N GLY A 119 -13.78 3.91 -24.05
CA GLY A 119 -13.60 4.62 -22.78
C GLY A 119 -13.66 6.13 -22.94
N ALA A 120 -12.94 6.71 -23.90
CA ALA A 120 -12.99 8.15 -24.19
C ALA A 120 -14.41 8.62 -24.53
N ALA A 121 -15.10 7.94 -25.45
CA ALA A 121 -16.48 8.27 -25.83
C ALA A 121 -17.45 8.16 -24.64
N THR A 122 -17.27 7.15 -23.80
CA THR A 122 -18.08 6.94 -22.59
C THR A 122 -17.88 8.05 -21.58
N GLY A 123 -16.63 8.48 -21.36
CA GLY A 123 -16.36 9.59 -20.44
C GLY A 123 -16.93 10.92 -20.95
N TRP A 124 -16.81 11.23 -22.24
CA TRP A 124 -17.41 12.44 -22.82
C TRP A 124 -18.94 12.40 -22.77
N ASN A 125 -19.55 11.26 -23.07
CA ASN A 125 -21.00 11.06 -22.92
C ASN A 125 -21.45 11.21 -21.47
N PHE A 126 -20.70 10.67 -20.52
CA PHE A 126 -21.03 10.78 -19.11
C PHE A 126 -20.87 12.21 -18.58
N TRP A 127 -19.80 12.92 -18.95
CA TRP A 127 -19.63 14.34 -18.64
C TRP A 127 -20.82 15.15 -19.18
N TYR A 128 -21.16 14.96 -20.46
CA TYR A 128 -22.30 15.62 -21.09
C TYR A 128 -23.62 15.30 -20.37
N THR A 129 -23.84 14.04 -20.01
CA THR A 129 -25.03 13.60 -19.26
C THR A 129 -25.14 14.37 -17.94
N MET A 130 -24.04 14.44 -17.18
CA MET A 130 -24.01 15.18 -15.92
C MET A 130 -24.21 16.69 -16.11
N ALA A 131 -23.62 17.28 -17.16
CA ALA A 131 -23.80 18.70 -17.44
C ALA A 131 -25.26 19.05 -17.79
N ILE A 132 -25.96 18.21 -18.55
CA ILE A 132 -27.38 18.41 -18.92
C ILE A 132 -28.36 18.07 -17.79
N SER A 133 -27.98 17.19 -16.86
CA SER A 133 -28.77 16.95 -15.65
C SER A 133 -28.94 18.20 -14.80
N VAL A 134 -27.97 19.12 -14.79
CA VAL A 134 -28.05 20.35 -13.97
C VAL A 134 -29.23 21.24 -14.41
N PRO A 135 -29.41 21.58 -15.70
CA PRO A 135 -30.64 22.18 -16.18
C PRO A 135 -31.91 21.44 -15.78
N ALA A 136 -31.95 20.11 -15.83
CA ALA A 136 -33.12 19.33 -15.41
C ALA A 136 -33.48 19.60 -13.94
N GLU A 137 -32.48 19.55 -13.06
CA GLU A 137 -32.66 19.74 -11.62
C GLU A 137 -33.02 21.19 -11.26
N ILE A 138 -32.40 22.17 -11.91
CA ILE A 138 -32.75 23.59 -11.68
C ILE A 138 -34.14 23.92 -12.23
N SER A 139 -34.56 23.28 -13.33
CA SER A 139 -35.94 23.38 -13.84
C SER A 139 -36.94 22.87 -12.80
N ALA A 140 -36.62 21.76 -12.14
CA ALA A 140 -37.42 21.23 -11.04
C ALA A 140 -37.45 22.19 -9.84
N ALA A 141 -36.30 22.74 -9.42
CA ALA A 141 -36.24 23.71 -8.32
C ALA A 141 -37.09 24.97 -8.61
N ALA A 142 -37.02 25.49 -9.85
CA ALA A 142 -37.79 26.64 -10.29
C ALA A 142 -39.31 26.35 -10.32
N THR A 143 -39.71 25.14 -10.74
CA THR A 143 -41.10 24.66 -10.67
C THR A 143 -41.59 24.64 -9.22
N VAL A 144 -40.72 24.22 -8.29
CA VAL A 144 -41.07 24.06 -6.89
C VAL A 144 -41.28 25.39 -6.18
N ILE A 145 -40.42 26.39 -6.45
CA ILE A 145 -40.53 27.72 -5.83
C ILE A 145 -41.81 28.46 -6.21
N GLN A 146 -42.33 28.23 -7.42
CA GLN A 146 -43.60 28.84 -7.85
C GLN A 146 -44.80 28.46 -6.95
N PHE A 147 -44.67 27.43 -6.10
CA PHE A 147 -45.67 27.11 -5.08
C PHE A 147 -45.95 28.26 -4.11
N TRP A 148 -44.93 29.01 -3.68
CA TRP A 148 -45.10 30.13 -2.74
C TRP A 148 -45.37 31.45 -3.44
N ASN A 149 -44.81 31.65 -4.64
CA ASN A 149 -45.02 32.88 -5.40
C ASN A 149 -44.90 32.62 -6.91
N ALA A 150 -46.04 32.61 -7.59
CA ALA A 150 -46.13 32.45 -9.04
C ALA A 150 -45.99 33.78 -9.82
N SER A 151 -45.93 34.93 -9.14
CA SER A 151 -45.87 36.25 -9.79
C SER A 151 -44.45 36.66 -10.19
N ILE A 152 -43.42 36.04 -9.62
CA ILE A 152 -42.01 36.31 -9.95
C ILE A 152 -41.59 35.43 -11.13
N ASN A 153 -40.95 36.03 -12.13
CA ASN A 153 -40.43 35.29 -13.29
C ASN A 153 -39.40 34.22 -12.85
N SER A 154 -39.59 32.99 -13.31
CA SER A 154 -38.72 31.84 -13.03
C SER A 154 -37.24 32.09 -13.33
N ALA A 155 -36.91 32.99 -14.26
CA ALA A 155 -35.55 33.41 -14.58
C ALA A 155 -34.77 33.92 -13.35
N VAL A 156 -35.44 34.60 -12.42
CA VAL A 156 -34.80 35.13 -11.20
C VAL A 156 -34.31 33.97 -10.32
N TRP A 157 -35.19 33.01 -10.06
CA TRP A 157 -34.87 31.85 -9.23
C TRP A 157 -33.83 30.94 -9.87
N ILE A 158 -33.94 30.73 -11.19
CA ILE A 158 -32.92 30.04 -12.00
C ILE A 158 -31.55 30.71 -11.81
N SER A 159 -31.46 32.04 -11.92
CA SER A 159 -30.22 32.80 -11.76
C SER A 159 -29.62 32.61 -10.37
N VAL A 160 -30.45 32.71 -9.32
CA VAL A 160 -30.03 32.54 -7.93
C VAL A 160 -29.47 31.15 -7.70
N PHE A 161 -30.18 30.10 -8.14
CA PHE A 161 -29.71 28.72 -7.98
C PHE A 161 -28.41 28.44 -8.73
N LEU A 162 -28.28 28.92 -9.97
CA LEU A 162 -27.05 28.76 -10.75
C LEU A 162 -25.85 29.39 -10.05
N VAL A 163 -25.97 30.65 -9.59
CA VAL A 163 -24.89 31.34 -8.90
C VAL A 163 -24.48 30.59 -7.63
N LEU A 164 -25.45 30.16 -6.82
CA LEU A 164 -25.19 29.43 -5.58
C LEU A 164 -24.53 28.07 -5.83
N ILE A 165 -25.00 27.30 -6.83
CA ILE A 165 -24.42 26.01 -7.20
C ILE A 165 -22.98 26.17 -7.71
N ILE A 166 -22.73 27.17 -8.55
CA ILE A 166 -21.39 27.43 -9.10
C ILE A 166 -20.43 27.85 -7.97
N LEU A 167 -20.85 28.76 -7.09
CA LEU A 167 -20.05 29.17 -5.94
C LEU A 167 -19.73 27.99 -5.02
N LEU A 168 -20.73 27.16 -4.70
CA LEU A 168 -20.55 25.95 -3.89
C LEU A 168 -19.54 24.98 -4.52
N ASN A 169 -19.58 24.81 -5.84
CA ASN A 169 -18.67 23.93 -6.58
C ASN A 169 -17.27 24.51 -6.80
N LEU A 170 -17.07 25.83 -6.62
CA LEU A 170 -15.76 26.47 -6.65
C LEU A 170 -15.11 26.57 -5.26
N CYS A 171 -15.89 26.35 -4.18
CA CYS A 171 -15.41 26.29 -2.80
C CYS A 171 -14.76 24.94 -2.46
N GLY A 172 -14.10 24.86 -1.30
CA GLY A 172 -13.37 23.65 -0.89
C GLY A 172 -14.24 22.41 -0.74
N VAL A 173 -13.69 21.26 -1.15
CA VAL A 173 -14.34 19.93 -1.20
C VAL A 173 -14.98 19.54 0.14
N LYS A 174 -14.41 19.98 1.27
CA LYS A 174 -14.96 19.75 2.62
C LYS A 174 -16.30 20.45 2.85
N LEU A 175 -16.46 21.69 2.39
CA LEU A 175 -17.71 22.44 2.54
C LEU A 175 -18.83 21.80 1.70
N TYR A 176 -18.51 21.38 0.48
CA TYR A 176 -19.42 20.62 -0.36
C TYR A 176 -19.83 19.30 0.31
N GLY A 177 -18.87 18.53 0.82
CA GLY A 177 -19.14 17.23 1.46
C GLY A 177 -20.02 17.32 2.71
N GLU A 178 -19.83 18.33 3.57
CA GLU A 178 -20.73 18.56 4.72
C GLU A 178 -22.12 19.02 4.28
N SER A 179 -22.21 19.87 3.25
CA SER A 179 -23.50 20.33 2.71
C SER A 179 -24.32 19.15 2.16
N GLU A 180 -23.67 18.25 1.42
CA GLU A 180 -24.34 17.07 0.87
C GLU A 180 -24.81 16.08 1.93
N VAL A 181 -24.08 15.92 3.04
CA VAL A 181 -24.57 15.09 4.15
C VAL A 181 -25.89 15.64 4.69
N VAL A 182 -25.99 16.96 4.88
CA VAL A 182 -27.22 17.61 5.37
C VAL A 182 -28.36 17.44 4.37
N PHE A 183 -28.13 17.73 3.09
CA PHE A 183 -29.17 17.58 2.06
C PHE A 183 -29.62 16.13 1.90
N ALA A 184 -28.70 15.16 1.93
CA ALA A 184 -29.03 13.74 1.88
C ALA A 184 -29.92 13.30 3.06
N SER A 185 -29.61 13.76 4.28
CA SER A 185 -30.41 13.47 5.47
C SER A 185 -31.83 14.02 5.33
N LEU A 186 -31.99 15.26 4.85
CA LEU A 186 -33.31 15.86 4.61
C LEU A 186 -34.13 15.06 3.58
N LYS A 187 -33.51 14.60 2.49
CA LYS A 187 -34.16 13.77 1.45
C LYS A 187 -34.70 12.45 2.02
N ILE A 188 -33.87 11.74 2.81
CA ILE A 188 -34.27 10.45 3.40
C ILE A 188 -35.39 10.66 4.42
N MET A 189 -35.28 11.68 5.27
CA MET A 189 -36.32 12.02 6.23
C MET A 189 -37.63 12.37 5.54
N LEU A 190 -37.58 13.11 4.42
CA LEU A 190 -38.75 13.39 3.60
C LEU A 190 -39.39 12.10 3.08
N ILE A 191 -38.64 11.19 2.45
CA ILE A 191 -39.20 9.93 1.93
C ILE A 191 -39.87 9.10 3.03
N ILE A 192 -39.20 8.95 4.18
CA ILE A 192 -39.76 8.21 5.32
C ILE A 192 -41.04 8.91 5.82
N GLY A 193 -41.01 10.24 5.98
CA GLY A 193 -42.16 11.03 6.40
C GLY A 193 -43.33 10.95 5.42
N LEU A 194 -43.06 10.92 4.12
CA LEU A 194 -44.05 10.76 3.06
C LEU A 194 -44.68 9.36 3.07
N ILE A 195 -43.89 8.31 3.29
CA ILE A 195 -44.39 6.93 3.41
C ILE A 195 -45.28 6.79 4.66
N ILE A 196 -44.79 7.25 5.83
CA ILE A 196 -45.55 7.17 7.08
C ILE A 196 -46.81 8.04 7.00
N GLY A 197 -46.68 9.29 6.58
CA GLY A 197 -47.82 10.21 6.49
C GLY A 197 -48.83 9.78 5.43
N GLY A 198 -48.38 9.21 4.32
CA GLY A 198 -49.26 8.58 3.33
C GLY A 198 -50.02 7.38 3.89
N LEU A 199 -49.36 6.51 4.67
CA LEU A 199 -50.03 5.41 5.35
C LEU A 199 -51.04 5.89 6.41
N VAL A 200 -50.71 6.96 7.15
CA VAL A 200 -51.63 7.58 8.11
C VAL A 200 -52.87 8.14 7.40
N ILE A 201 -52.70 8.83 6.28
CA ILE A 201 -53.81 9.32 5.45
C ILE A 201 -54.64 8.14 4.93
N ASP A 202 -54.00 7.11 4.38
CA ASP A 202 -54.67 5.93 3.83
C ASP A 202 -55.54 5.21 4.87
N LEU A 203 -55.05 5.12 6.11
CA LEU A 203 -55.75 4.48 7.23
C LEU A 203 -56.79 5.38 7.93
N GLY A 204 -56.98 6.62 7.48
CA GLY A 204 -58.00 7.55 8.02
C GLY A 204 -57.55 8.39 9.22
N GLY A 205 -56.24 8.51 9.46
CA GLY A 205 -55.67 9.34 10.52
C GLY A 205 -55.55 10.84 10.19
N ALA A 206 -56.01 11.27 9.01
CA ALA A 206 -56.05 12.67 8.62
C ALA A 206 -57.20 13.44 9.30
N PRO A 207 -57.16 14.79 9.36
CA PRO A 207 -58.23 15.63 9.93
C PRO A 207 -59.63 15.41 9.32
N ASN A 208 -59.69 14.95 8.07
CA ASN A 208 -60.95 14.60 7.41
C ASN A 208 -61.51 13.23 7.84
N HIS A 209 -60.77 12.45 8.63
CA HIS A 209 -61.09 11.10 9.11
C HIS A 209 -61.54 10.10 8.01
N ASP A 210 -61.20 10.36 6.75
CA ASP A 210 -61.58 9.51 5.62
C ASP A 210 -60.56 8.40 5.41
N ARG A 211 -61.00 7.14 5.55
CA ARG A 211 -60.15 5.98 5.26
C ARG A 211 -60.21 5.63 3.77
N ILE A 212 -59.08 5.82 3.08
CA ILE A 212 -58.97 5.58 1.64
C ILE A 212 -58.83 4.08 1.35
N GLY A 213 -57.79 3.43 1.84
CA GLY A 213 -57.43 2.05 1.49
C GLY A 213 -57.19 1.89 -0.02
N PHE A 214 -57.57 0.75 -0.58
CA PHE A 214 -57.44 0.49 -2.02
C PHE A 214 -58.51 1.18 -2.89
N ARG A 215 -59.19 2.22 -2.39
CA ARG A 215 -60.26 2.92 -3.12
C ARG A 215 -59.82 3.35 -4.52
N TYR A 216 -58.67 4.04 -4.63
CA TYR A 216 -58.17 4.53 -5.92
C TYR A 216 -57.59 3.44 -6.84
N TRP A 217 -57.28 2.26 -6.31
CA TRP A 217 -56.91 1.10 -7.10
C TRP A 217 -58.14 0.40 -7.71
N ASN A 218 -59.32 0.60 -7.13
CA ASN A 218 -60.59 0.06 -7.64
C ASN A 218 -61.30 1.08 -8.55
N ASP A 219 -61.34 2.35 -8.16
CA ASP A 219 -61.97 3.44 -8.90
C ASP A 219 -61.10 4.72 -8.78
N PRO A 220 -60.50 5.25 -9.86
CA PRO A 220 -60.72 4.96 -11.30
C PRO A 220 -60.06 3.68 -11.84
N GLY A 221 -59.38 2.90 -10.99
CA GLY A 221 -58.82 1.58 -11.32
C GLY A 221 -57.30 1.48 -11.22
N ALA A 222 -56.79 0.26 -11.28
CA ALA A 222 -55.37 -0.02 -11.02
C ALA A 222 -54.43 0.38 -12.18
N PHE A 223 -54.93 0.40 -13.41
CA PHE A 223 -54.15 0.66 -14.62
C PHE A 223 -54.81 1.75 -15.47
N ASN A 224 -54.01 2.66 -15.99
CA ASN A 224 -54.41 3.57 -17.04
C ASN A 224 -53.94 3.04 -18.41
N THR A 225 -54.42 3.64 -19.49
CA THR A 225 -54.08 3.27 -20.88
C THR A 225 -53.40 4.44 -21.59
N TYR A 226 -52.38 4.15 -22.41
CA TYR A 226 -51.64 5.16 -23.17
C TYR A 226 -51.66 4.82 -24.66
N ILE A 227 -51.99 5.81 -25.50
CA ILE A 227 -52.12 5.77 -26.97
C ILE A 227 -53.25 4.86 -27.49
N ASP A 228 -53.32 3.62 -27.01
CA ASP A 228 -54.35 2.65 -27.33
C ASP A 228 -55.19 2.34 -26.07
N THR A 229 -56.28 1.60 -26.21
CA THR A 229 -57.12 1.13 -25.09
C THR A 229 -56.90 -0.36 -24.83
N GLY A 230 -57.53 -0.91 -23.78
CA GLY A 230 -57.42 -2.33 -23.45
C GLY A 230 -56.01 -2.77 -22.99
N SER A 231 -55.69 -4.06 -23.16
CA SER A 231 -54.42 -4.64 -22.68
C SER A 231 -53.18 -4.03 -23.36
N THR A 232 -53.27 -3.73 -24.65
CA THR A 232 -52.20 -3.05 -25.41
C THR A 232 -51.96 -1.66 -24.84
N GLY A 233 -53.02 -0.87 -24.64
CA GLY A 233 -52.93 0.45 -24.03
C GLY A 233 -52.28 0.45 -22.65
N ARG A 234 -52.59 -0.55 -21.81
CA ARG A 234 -51.97 -0.72 -20.48
C ARG A 234 -50.48 -1.05 -20.57
N PHE A 235 -50.10 -1.95 -21.49
CA PHE A 235 -48.69 -2.28 -21.73
C PHE A 235 -47.89 -1.06 -22.21
N LEU A 236 -48.42 -0.32 -23.19
CA LEU A 236 -47.79 0.90 -23.70
C LEU A 236 -47.66 1.97 -22.61
N ALA A 237 -48.63 2.05 -21.70
CA ALA A 237 -48.57 2.95 -20.56
C ALA A 237 -47.42 2.59 -19.62
N ILE A 238 -47.29 1.32 -19.22
CA ILE A 238 -46.18 0.81 -18.40
C ILE A 238 -44.85 1.05 -19.09
N TRP A 239 -44.74 0.75 -20.39
CA TRP A 239 -43.51 0.93 -21.15
C TRP A 239 -43.09 2.39 -21.23
N SER A 240 -44.03 3.31 -21.50
CA SER A 240 -43.75 4.74 -21.62
C SER A 240 -43.14 5.36 -20.36
N VAL A 241 -43.53 4.86 -19.18
CA VAL A 241 -43.05 5.38 -17.90
C VAL A 241 -41.72 4.76 -17.44
N LEU A 242 -41.18 3.75 -18.13
CA LEU A 242 -39.88 3.15 -17.81
C LEU A 242 -38.73 4.16 -17.91
N ILE A 243 -38.79 5.14 -18.83
CA ILE A 243 -37.79 6.21 -18.93
C ILE A 243 -37.84 7.09 -17.68
N SER A 244 -39.02 7.50 -17.25
CA SER A 244 -39.18 8.32 -16.04
C SER A 244 -38.75 7.55 -14.79
N ALA A 245 -39.02 6.24 -14.71
CA ALA A 245 -38.51 5.39 -13.65
C ALA A 245 -36.98 5.22 -13.72
N ALA A 246 -36.40 5.10 -14.92
CA ALA A 246 -34.95 5.03 -15.13
C ALA A 246 -34.25 6.32 -14.69
N PHE A 247 -34.85 7.48 -14.96
CA PHE A 247 -34.37 8.77 -14.46
C PHE A 247 -34.28 8.77 -12.93
N SER A 248 -35.31 8.28 -12.25
CA SER A 248 -35.33 8.17 -10.78
C SER A 248 -34.20 7.27 -10.24
N TYR A 249 -33.91 6.14 -10.91
CA TYR A 249 -32.86 5.20 -10.52
C TYR A 249 -31.44 5.55 -11.04
N GLY A 250 -31.28 6.69 -11.72
CA GLY A 250 -30.02 7.12 -12.31
C GLY A 250 -28.85 7.17 -11.31
N ASN A 251 -27.63 7.24 -11.85
CA ASN A 251 -26.39 7.46 -11.11
C ASN A 251 -25.94 6.37 -10.13
N ILE A 252 -26.55 5.18 -10.13
CA ILE A 252 -26.09 4.03 -9.31
C ILE A 252 -24.59 3.72 -9.52
N GLN A 253 -24.08 3.94 -10.73
CA GLN A 253 -22.69 3.69 -11.11
C GLN A 253 -21.68 4.72 -10.55
N VAL A 254 -22.14 5.85 -10.00
CA VAL A 254 -21.26 6.92 -9.49
C VAL A 254 -20.43 6.44 -8.29
N VAL A 255 -20.93 5.48 -7.52
CA VAL A 255 -20.17 4.86 -6.41
C VAL A 255 -18.82 4.30 -6.89
N ALA A 256 -18.76 3.81 -8.13
CA ALA A 256 -17.52 3.27 -8.70
C ALA A 256 -16.48 4.34 -9.06
N ILE A 257 -16.90 5.59 -9.29
CA ILE A 257 -15.99 6.70 -9.65
C ILE A 257 -15.13 7.11 -8.45
N SER A 258 -15.67 6.96 -7.23
CA SER A 258 -14.96 7.27 -5.98
C SER A 258 -14.00 6.16 -5.53
N GLY A 259 -13.67 5.21 -6.41
CA GLY A 259 -12.96 3.98 -6.04
C GLY A 259 -11.56 4.21 -5.47
N SER A 260 -10.78 5.12 -6.06
CA SER A 260 -9.44 5.48 -5.58
C SER A 260 -9.44 6.38 -4.34
N GLU A 261 -10.57 7.04 -4.05
CA GLU A 261 -10.77 7.91 -2.89
C GLU A 261 -11.38 7.16 -1.70
N THR A 262 -11.82 5.92 -1.90
CA THR A 262 -12.49 5.11 -0.87
C THR A 262 -11.49 4.23 -0.12
N GLN A 263 -11.51 4.27 1.21
CA GLN A 263 -10.72 3.35 2.03
C GLN A 263 -11.22 1.91 1.86
N ASN A 264 -10.33 0.93 1.70
CA ASN A 264 -10.70 -0.48 1.46
C ASN A 264 -11.76 -0.64 0.34
N PRO A 265 -11.50 -0.10 -0.86
CA PRO A 265 -12.52 0.05 -1.90
C PRO A 265 -13.12 -1.29 -2.33
N ARG A 266 -12.32 -2.36 -2.34
CA ARG A 266 -12.71 -3.72 -2.72
C ARG A 266 -13.77 -4.35 -1.80
N LYS A 267 -13.92 -3.87 -0.56
CA LYS A 267 -14.99 -4.28 0.38
C LYS A 267 -16.11 -3.25 0.48
N ILE A 268 -15.74 -1.96 0.57
CA ILE A 268 -16.71 -0.89 0.81
C ILE A 268 -17.59 -0.65 -0.41
N ILE A 269 -17.02 -0.61 -1.62
CA ILE A 269 -17.77 -0.33 -2.85
C ILE A 269 -18.87 -1.39 -3.09
N PRO A 270 -18.59 -2.70 -3.14
CA PRO A 270 -19.66 -3.68 -3.38
C PRO A 270 -20.71 -3.68 -2.26
N ALA A 271 -20.31 -3.46 -1.01
CA ALA A 271 -21.25 -3.34 0.11
C ALA A 271 -22.11 -2.07 -0.01
N ALA A 272 -21.52 -0.93 -0.39
CA ALA A 272 -22.21 0.35 -0.55
C ALA A 272 -23.17 0.32 -1.75
N THR A 273 -22.74 -0.22 -2.88
CA THR A 273 -23.56 -0.40 -4.08
C THR A 273 -24.77 -1.29 -3.78
N LYS A 274 -24.57 -2.44 -3.12
CA LYS A 274 -25.67 -3.33 -2.70
C LYS A 274 -26.63 -2.65 -1.71
N LYS A 275 -26.11 -2.10 -0.61
CA LYS A 275 -26.94 -1.47 0.45
C LYS A 275 -27.71 -0.27 -0.08
N THR A 276 -27.07 0.57 -0.88
CA THR A 276 -27.70 1.75 -1.48
C THR A 276 -28.80 1.33 -2.45
N PHE A 277 -28.52 0.36 -3.33
CA PHE A 277 -29.52 -0.19 -4.24
C PHE A 277 -30.74 -0.72 -3.46
N PHE A 278 -30.57 -1.65 -2.52
CA PHE A 278 -31.70 -2.26 -1.81
C PHE A 278 -32.54 -1.23 -1.06
N ARG A 279 -31.89 -0.24 -0.46
CA ARG A 279 -32.58 0.81 0.29
C ARG A 279 -33.35 1.75 -0.63
N VAL A 280 -32.75 2.20 -1.73
CA VAL A 280 -33.42 3.06 -2.72
C VAL A 280 -34.55 2.31 -3.43
N PHE A 281 -34.31 1.05 -3.83
CA PHE A 281 -35.34 0.18 -4.40
C PHE A 281 -36.56 0.07 -3.50
N PHE A 282 -36.36 -0.27 -2.22
CA PHE A 282 -37.46 -0.39 -1.27
C PHE A 282 -38.19 0.95 -1.08
N PHE A 283 -37.44 2.03 -0.88
CA PHE A 283 -38.03 3.36 -0.72
C PHE A 283 -38.83 3.81 -1.95
N TYR A 284 -38.35 3.57 -3.16
CA TYR A 284 -39.04 3.99 -4.37
C TYR A 284 -40.28 3.16 -4.64
N VAL A 285 -40.16 1.82 -4.58
CA VAL A 285 -41.28 0.91 -4.79
C VAL A 285 -42.36 1.16 -3.74
N LEU A 286 -41.98 1.30 -2.46
CA LEU A 286 -42.93 1.59 -1.39
C LEU A 286 -43.54 2.99 -1.53
N SER A 287 -42.76 4.01 -1.88
CA SER A 287 -43.29 5.36 -2.11
C SER A 287 -44.33 5.36 -3.24
N ILE A 288 -44.02 4.75 -4.39
CA ILE A 288 -44.96 4.67 -5.52
C ILE A 288 -46.21 3.87 -5.15
N PHE A 289 -46.07 2.79 -4.38
CA PHE A 289 -47.21 2.04 -3.87
C PHE A 289 -48.11 2.91 -2.98
N ILE A 290 -47.55 3.59 -1.97
CA ILE A 290 -48.29 4.47 -1.06
C ILE A 290 -48.94 5.63 -1.82
N VAL A 291 -48.22 6.27 -2.74
CA VAL A 291 -48.80 7.34 -3.56
C VAL A 291 -49.99 6.84 -4.35
N GLY A 292 -49.87 5.66 -4.97
CA GLY A 292 -50.95 5.05 -5.74
C GLY A 292 -52.19 4.75 -4.90
N LEU A 293 -52.06 4.59 -3.57
CA LEU A 293 -53.19 4.43 -2.66
C LEU A 293 -53.90 5.75 -2.34
N ILE A 294 -53.14 6.85 -2.20
CA ILE A 294 -53.65 8.11 -1.63
C ILE A 294 -54.05 9.16 -2.66
N VAL A 295 -53.71 8.99 -3.95
CA VAL A 295 -54.15 9.88 -5.05
C VAL A 295 -54.66 9.08 -6.25
N PRO A 296 -55.83 9.41 -6.82
CA PRO A 296 -56.33 8.76 -8.03
C PRO A 296 -55.56 9.21 -9.27
N TYR A 297 -55.27 8.28 -10.19
CA TYR A 297 -54.44 8.59 -11.37
C TYR A 297 -55.08 9.61 -12.34
N ASN A 298 -56.41 9.76 -12.28
CA ASN A 298 -57.17 10.70 -13.12
C ASN A 298 -57.36 12.07 -12.44
N ASP A 299 -56.67 12.36 -11.34
CA ASP A 299 -56.73 13.66 -10.69
C ASP A 299 -56.25 14.76 -11.65
N ARG A 300 -57.06 15.82 -11.78
CA ARG A 300 -56.76 16.92 -12.70
C ARG A 300 -55.47 17.65 -12.30
N GLN A 301 -55.12 17.70 -11.01
CA GLN A 301 -53.88 18.33 -10.56
C GLN A 301 -52.64 17.55 -10.98
N LEU A 302 -52.76 16.25 -11.31
CA LEU A 302 -51.69 15.47 -11.93
C LEU A 302 -51.55 15.74 -13.43
N GLN A 303 -52.60 16.24 -14.09
CA GLN A 303 -52.71 16.41 -15.55
C GLN A 303 -52.53 17.86 -16.03
N ILE A 304 -52.85 18.84 -15.18
CA ILE A 304 -52.79 20.27 -15.53
C ILE A 304 -51.32 20.74 -15.50
N SER A 305 -50.75 20.96 -16.68
CA SER A 305 -49.39 21.49 -16.89
C SER A 305 -49.30 23.00 -16.57
N THR A 306 -49.54 23.43 -15.33
CA THR A 306 -49.34 24.84 -14.92
C THR A 306 -47.88 25.19 -14.64
N GLY A 307 -46.96 24.21 -14.64
CA GLY A 307 -45.54 24.46 -14.36
C GLY A 307 -45.22 24.76 -12.89
N THR A 308 -46.06 24.29 -11.96
CA THR A 308 -45.89 24.52 -10.50
C THR A 308 -45.71 23.20 -9.72
N ALA A 309 -45.07 23.28 -8.54
CA ALA A 309 -44.87 22.17 -7.59
C ALA A 309 -46.15 21.45 -7.12
N GLN A 310 -47.34 22.01 -7.38
CA GLN A 310 -48.62 21.47 -6.93
C GLN A 310 -48.94 20.09 -7.54
N GLN A 311 -48.12 19.58 -8.47
CA GLN A 311 -48.30 18.30 -9.13
C GLN A 311 -47.70 17.10 -8.37
N SER A 312 -46.95 17.31 -7.28
CA SER A 312 -46.44 16.18 -6.51
C SER A 312 -47.62 15.44 -5.87
N PRO A 313 -47.80 14.14 -6.14
CA PRO A 313 -48.94 13.38 -5.60
C PRO A 313 -49.04 13.44 -4.08
N PHE A 314 -47.90 13.44 -3.38
CA PHE A 314 -47.89 13.58 -1.94
C PHE A 314 -48.45 14.93 -1.49
N VAL A 315 -48.05 16.03 -2.15
CA VAL A 315 -48.57 17.37 -1.87
C VAL A 315 -50.08 17.42 -2.07
N ILE A 316 -50.58 16.86 -3.17
CA ILE A 316 -52.02 16.74 -3.47
C ILE A 316 -52.75 15.98 -2.37
N ALA A 317 -52.22 14.83 -1.95
CA ALA A 317 -52.83 14.01 -0.90
C ALA A 317 -52.93 14.73 0.44
N PHE A 318 -51.86 15.40 0.89
CA PHE A 318 -51.87 16.15 2.16
C PHE A 318 -52.81 17.37 2.13
N GLN A 319 -52.87 18.08 1.00
CA GLN A 319 -53.81 19.20 0.82
C GLN A 319 -55.27 18.72 0.87
N ARG A 320 -55.60 17.65 0.14
CA ARG A 320 -56.95 17.05 0.14
C ARG A 320 -57.35 16.49 1.51
N SER A 321 -56.37 16.09 2.31
CA SER A 321 -56.55 15.57 3.66
C SER A 321 -56.75 16.67 4.73
N GLY A 322 -56.69 17.95 4.35
CA GLY A 322 -56.88 19.09 5.26
C GLY A 322 -55.63 19.49 6.05
N VAL A 323 -54.44 18.97 5.71
CA VAL A 323 -53.18 19.28 6.38
C VAL A 323 -52.46 20.42 5.64
N SER A 324 -52.48 21.62 6.21
CA SER A 324 -52.02 22.84 5.52
C SER A 324 -50.51 23.09 5.56
N VAL A 325 -49.81 22.61 6.59
CA VAL A 325 -48.38 22.91 6.81
C VAL A 325 -47.46 21.96 6.04
N VAL A 326 -47.81 20.68 5.96
CA VAL A 326 -46.97 19.62 5.36
C VAL A 326 -46.62 19.87 3.88
N PRO A 327 -47.54 20.34 3.01
CA PRO A 327 -47.23 20.74 1.64
C PRO A 327 -46.04 21.72 1.51
N SER A 328 -45.96 22.73 2.38
CA SER A 328 -44.86 23.69 2.38
C SER A 328 -43.53 23.05 2.80
N ILE A 329 -43.55 22.13 3.78
CA ILE A 329 -42.36 21.38 4.20
C ILE A 329 -41.85 20.48 3.07
N ILE A 330 -42.76 19.76 2.40
CA ILE A 330 -42.43 18.89 1.25
C ILE A 330 -41.74 19.71 0.17
N ASN A 331 -42.38 20.80 -0.28
CA ASN A 331 -41.82 21.63 -1.33
C ASN A 331 -40.48 22.26 -0.93
N ALA A 332 -40.31 22.70 0.32
CA ALA A 332 -39.04 23.26 0.79
C ALA A 332 -37.90 22.22 0.70
N ILE A 333 -38.15 20.99 1.15
CA ILE A 333 -37.16 19.92 1.09
C ILE A 333 -36.91 19.46 -0.35
N VAL A 334 -37.94 19.35 -1.19
CA VAL A 334 -37.78 19.00 -2.62
C VAL A 334 -36.95 20.07 -3.35
N CYS A 335 -37.13 21.35 -3.00
CA CYS A 335 -36.31 22.43 -3.55
C CYS A 335 -34.83 22.29 -3.17
N THR A 336 -34.53 22.01 -1.90
CA THR A 336 -33.16 21.71 -1.46
C THR A 336 -32.61 20.43 -2.11
N SER A 337 -33.48 19.46 -2.40
CA SER A 337 -33.12 18.20 -3.08
C SER A 337 -32.65 18.44 -4.51
N ALA A 338 -33.39 19.28 -5.24
CA ALA A 338 -33.06 19.72 -6.60
C ALA A 338 -31.74 20.49 -6.65
N PHE A 339 -31.55 21.43 -5.71
CA PHE A 339 -30.30 22.19 -5.58
C PHE A 339 -29.08 21.29 -5.32
N SER A 340 -29.22 20.36 -4.37
CA SER A 340 -28.19 19.35 -4.03
C SER A 340 -27.87 18.45 -5.23
N SER A 341 -28.88 17.93 -5.93
CA SER A 341 -28.69 17.07 -7.11
C SER A 341 -27.96 17.81 -8.24
N GLY A 342 -28.38 19.04 -8.56
CA GLY A 342 -27.69 19.88 -9.55
C GLY A 342 -26.24 20.20 -9.17
N SER A 343 -25.99 20.48 -7.89
CA SER A 343 -24.62 20.67 -7.38
C SER A 343 -23.77 19.41 -7.54
N ALA A 344 -24.31 18.24 -7.20
CA ALA A 344 -23.64 16.97 -7.35
C ALA A 344 -23.30 16.63 -8.80
N CYS A 345 -24.18 16.96 -9.75
CA CYS A 345 -23.91 16.78 -11.17
C CYS A 345 -22.70 17.60 -11.65
N ILE A 346 -22.54 18.86 -11.22
CA ILE A 346 -21.34 19.67 -11.55
C ILE A 346 -20.09 19.05 -10.93
N PHE A 347 -20.18 18.66 -9.66
CA PHE A 347 -19.10 18.02 -8.94
C PHE A 347 -18.59 16.77 -9.68
N ILE A 348 -19.50 15.89 -10.10
CA ILE A 348 -19.19 14.66 -10.82
C ILE A 348 -18.64 14.98 -12.22
N ALA A 349 -19.30 15.88 -12.97
CA ALA A 349 -18.88 16.29 -14.32
C ALA A 349 -17.43 16.81 -14.34
N SER A 350 -17.07 17.69 -13.40
CA SER A 350 -15.71 18.24 -13.32
C SER A 350 -14.64 17.18 -13.06
N ARG A 351 -14.98 16.13 -12.30
CA ARG A 351 -14.08 15.02 -11.96
C ARG A 351 -13.95 14.02 -13.09
N THR A 352 -15.03 13.78 -13.83
CA THR A 352 -14.98 13.01 -15.08
C THR A 352 -14.06 13.68 -16.10
N LEU A 353 -14.16 15.00 -16.29
CA LEU A 353 -13.25 15.75 -17.19
C LEU A 353 -11.81 15.76 -16.70
N TYR A 354 -11.60 15.94 -15.39
CA TYR A 354 -10.27 15.84 -14.79
C TYR A 354 -9.65 14.46 -15.06
N GLY A 355 -10.40 13.37 -14.80
CA GLY A 355 -9.94 12.01 -15.07
C GLY A 355 -9.64 11.76 -16.55
N LEU A 356 -10.53 12.20 -17.46
CA LEU A 356 -10.29 12.13 -18.91
C LEU A 356 -9.02 12.87 -19.33
N SER A 357 -8.73 14.00 -18.69
CA SER A 357 -7.51 14.76 -18.99
C SER A 357 -6.24 14.08 -18.47
N GLN A 358 -6.30 13.36 -17.35
CA GLN A 358 -5.19 12.54 -16.86
C GLN A 358 -4.90 11.36 -17.78
N ASP A 359 -5.95 10.76 -18.36
CA ASP A 359 -5.85 9.64 -19.30
C ASP A 359 -5.49 10.09 -20.73
N GLY A 360 -5.27 11.39 -20.96
CA GLY A 360 -4.92 11.94 -22.28
C GLY A 360 -6.09 11.99 -23.27
N HIS A 361 -7.32 11.78 -22.80
CA HIS A 361 -8.56 11.83 -23.60
C HIS A 361 -9.24 13.20 -23.57
N ALA A 362 -8.69 14.16 -22.80
CA ALA A 362 -9.07 15.56 -22.80
C ALA A 362 -7.84 16.47 -22.61
N PRO A 363 -7.89 17.75 -23.03
CA PRO A 363 -6.82 18.72 -22.84
C PRO A 363 -6.32 18.84 -21.38
N LYS A 364 -4.99 18.94 -21.19
CA LYS A 364 -4.34 19.05 -19.87
C LYS A 364 -4.78 20.28 -19.05
N ILE A 365 -5.39 21.29 -19.67
CA ILE A 365 -5.91 22.48 -18.98
C ILE A 365 -6.93 22.12 -17.88
N PHE A 366 -7.67 21.02 -18.05
CA PHE A 366 -8.67 20.56 -17.09
C PHE A 366 -8.08 19.96 -15.81
N GLN A 367 -6.76 19.72 -15.77
CA GLN A 367 -6.05 19.28 -14.56
C GLN A 367 -5.74 20.44 -13.60
N LYS A 368 -5.82 21.70 -14.06
CA LYS A 368 -5.47 22.86 -13.22
C LYS A 368 -6.48 23.06 -12.10
N CYS A 369 -6.00 23.00 -10.86
CA CYS A 369 -6.81 23.20 -9.67
C CYS A 369 -6.79 24.67 -9.22
N ASN A 370 -7.79 25.09 -8.45
CA ASN A 370 -7.77 26.36 -7.72
C ASN A 370 -7.10 26.16 -6.34
N ARG A 371 -6.93 27.25 -5.56
CA ARG A 371 -6.36 27.21 -4.20
C ARG A 371 -7.05 26.24 -3.22
N PHE A 372 -8.26 25.79 -3.55
CA PHE A 372 -9.06 24.87 -2.75
C PHE A 372 -9.03 23.41 -3.26
N GLY A 373 -8.24 23.12 -4.30
CA GLY A 373 -8.10 21.77 -4.87
C GLY A 373 -9.22 21.39 -5.84
N VAL A 374 -9.92 22.36 -6.44
CA VAL A 374 -11.03 22.12 -7.40
C VAL A 374 -10.56 22.38 -8.84
N PRO A 375 -10.84 21.48 -9.81
CA PRO A 375 -10.50 21.68 -11.23
C PRO A 375 -11.40 22.74 -11.89
N HIS A 376 -11.10 24.01 -11.64
CA HIS A 376 -11.98 25.14 -11.98
C HIS A 376 -12.20 25.33 -13.49
N TYR A 377 -11.27 24.96 -14.36
CA TYR A 377 -11.52 24.96 -15.81
C TYR A 377 -12.52 23.88 -16.24
N ALA A 378 -12.51 22.71 -15.58
CA ALA A 378 -13.48 21.65 -15.84
C ALA A 378 -14.89 22.03 -15.32
N VAL A 379 -14.94 22.72 -14.17
CA VAL A 379 -16.18 23.36 -13.68
C VAL A 379 -16.66 24.41 -14.68
N GLY A 380 -15.76 25.28 -15.17
CA GLY A 380 -16.07 26.31 -16.16
C GLY A 380 -16.68 25.75 -17.45
N LEU A 381 -16.08 24.72 -18.03
CA LEU A 381 -16.63 24.06 -19.23
C LEU A 381 -18.02 23.45 -18.97
N THR A 382 -18.22 22.83 -17.80
CA THR A 382 -19.54 22.30 -17.40
C THR A 382 -20.57 23.42 -17.27
N CYS A 383 -20.16 24.60 -16.77
CA CYS A 383 -21.03 25.75 -16.59
C CYS A 383 -21.54 26.37 -17.90
N VAL A 384 -20.83 26.16 -19.02
CA VAL A 384 -21.21 26.68 -20.36
C VAL A 384 -22.56 26.14 -20.82
N LEU A 385 -22.95 24.93 -20.41
CA LEU A 385 -24.22 24.31 -20.80
C LEU A 385 -25.39 24.69 -19.89
N LEU A 386 -25.12 25.30 -18.73
CA LEU A 386 -26.16 25.65 -17.76
C LEU A 386 -27.19 26.68 -18.24
N PRO A 387 -26.84 27.69 -19.07
CA PRO A 387 -27.83 28.61 -19.63
C PRO A 387 -28.97 27.94 -20.40
N LEU A 388 -28.84 26.67 -20.81
CA LEU A 388 -29.94 25.91 -21.42
C LEU A 388 -31.19 25.85 -20.52
N VAL A 389 -31.05 25.99 -19.20
CA VAL A 389 -32.19 26.04 -18.27
C VAL A 389 -33.12 27.24 -18.51
N TYR A 390 -32.64 28.32 -19.15
CA TYR A 390 -33.49 29.47 -19.50
C TYR A 390 -34.53 29.19 -20.58
N LEU A 391 -34.48 28.01 -21.23
CA LEU A 391 -35.58 27.53 -22.07
C LEU A 391 -36.91 27.47 -21.30
N ASN A 392 -36.87 27.32 -19.96
CA ASN A 392 -38.03 27.43 -19.07
C ASN A 392 -38.73 28.79 -19.08
N VAL A 393 -38.07 29.85 -19.57
CA VAL A 393 -38.64 31.20 -19.65
C VAL A 393 -39.46 31.35 -20.93
N GLY A 394 -39.02 30.73 -22.03
CA GLY A 394 -39.69 30.78 -23.33
C GLY A 394 -40.70 29.66 -23.58
N SER A 395 -40.80 28.67 -22.70
CA SER A 395 -41.68 27.51 -22.83
C SER A 395 -42.15 27.03 -21.46
N ASN A 396 -43.20 26.20 -21.41
CA ASN A 396 -43.71 25.66 -20.15
C ASN A 396 -42.62 24.87 -19.40
N THR A 397 -42.39 25.20 -18.13
CA THR A 397 -41.33 24.62 -17.29
C THR A 397 -41.43 23.10 -17.18
N SER A 398 -42.65 22.53 -17.16
CA SER A 398 -42.86 21.08 -17.11
C SER A 398 -42.49 20.37 -18.41
N VAL A 399 -42.66 21.03 -19.56
CA VAL A 399 -42.33 20.48 -20.87
C VAL A 399 -40.82 20.44 -21.05
N VAL A 400 -40.15 21.53 -20.69
CA VAL A 400 -38.68 21.65 -20.74
C VAL A 400 -38.02 20.66 -19.77
N PHE A 401 -38.58 20.50 -18.56
CA PHE A 401 -38.16 19.43 -17.64
C PHE A 401 -38.26 18.05 -18.29
N GLY A 402 -39.37 17.72 -18.96
CA GLY A 402 -39.52 16.46 -19.69
C GLY A 402 -38.48 16.26 -20.80
N TRP A 403 -38.13 17.31 -21.54
CA TRP A 403 -37.06 17.24 -22.55
C TRP A 403 -35.71 16.90 -21.92
N PHE A 404 -35.33 17.59 -20.84
CA PHE A 404 -34.07 17.31 -20.15
C PHE A 404 -34.05 15.91 -19.51
N VAL A 405 -35.16 15.47 -18.92
CA VAL A 405 -35.31 14.11 -18.38
C VAL A 405 -35.07 13.07 -19.48
N ASN A 406 -35.69 13.21 -20.65
CA ASN A 406 -35.50 12.26 -21.75
C ASN A 406 -34.05 12.23 -22.25
N ILE A 407 -33.46 13.41 -22.50
CA ILE A 407 -32.08 13.54 -22.97
C ILE A 407 -31.13 12.88 -21.95
N THR A 408 -31.16 13.32 -20.69
CA THR A 408 -30.28 12.80 -19.65
C THR A 408 -30.46 11.29 -19.46
N THR A 409 -31.70 10.79 -19.45
CA THR A 409 -31.98 9.37 -19.21
C THR A 409 -31.42 8.50 -20.32
N VAL A 410 -31.68 8.85 -21.58
CA VAL A 410 -31.16 8.06 -22.72
C VAL A 410 -29.64 8.06 -22.72
N ALA A 411 -28.99 9.19 -22.46
CA ALA A 411 -27.52 9.26 -22.36
C ALA A 411 -26.97 8.40 -21.20
N GLY A 412 -27.66 8.37 -20.05
CA GLY A 412 -27.34 7.51 -18.92
C GLY A 412 -27.50 6.02 -19.22
N LEU A 413 -28.59 5.64 -19.90
CA LEU A 413 -28.85 4.24 -20.32
C LEU A 413 -27.83 3.74 -21.35
N ILE A 414 -27.36 4.60 -22.26
CA ILE A 414 -26.21 4.27 -23.13
C ILE A 414 -24.96 3.96 -22.30
N GLY A 415 -24.72 4.73 -21.23
CA GLY A 415 -23.67 4.42 -20.26
C GLY A 415 -23.84 3.03 -19.62
N TRP A 416 -25.07 2.65 -19.26
CA TRP A 416 -25.35 1.31 -18.74
C TRP A 416 -25.11 0.21 -19.78
N ILE A 417 -25.43 0.43 -21.06
CA ILE A 417 -25.07 -0.51 -22.14
C ILE A 417 -23.55 -0.74 -22.18
N VAL A 418 -22.74 0.33 -22.11
CA VAL A 418 -21.28 0.21 -22.10
C VAL A 418 -20.79 -0.54 -20.86
N ILE A 419 -21.38 -0.28 -19.68
CA ILE A 419 -21.04 -1.01 -18.44
C ILE A 419 -21.28 -2.51 -18.62
N GLU A 420 -22.44 -2.91 -19.13
CA GLU A 420 -22.78 -4.31 -19.34
C GLU A 420 -21.89 -4.99 -20.39
N VAL A 421 -21.59 -4.31 -21.51
CA VAL A 421 -20.66 -4.80 -22.53
C VAL A 421 -19.25 -4.97 -21.97
N THR A 422 -18.79 -4.01 -21.16
CA THR A 422 -17.49 -4.05 -20.49
C THR A 422 -17.41 -5.22 -19.50
N TYR A 423 -18.47 -5.42 -18.71
CA TYR A 423 -18.57 -6.53 -17.76
C TYR A 423 -18.59 -7.89 -18.46
N LEU A 424 -19.36 -8.05 -19.55
CA LEU A 424 -19.38 -9.29 -20.32
C LEU A 424 -17.98 -9.63 -20.86
N ARG A 425 -17.23 -8.63 -21.32
CA ARG A 425 -15.84 -8.83 -21.77
C ARG A 425 -14.90 -9.18 -20.62
N PHE A 426 -15.05 -8.56 -19.45
CA PHE A 426 -14.36 -8.96 -18.22
C PHE A 426 -14.64 -10.44 -17.87
N TYR A 427 -15.92 -10.84 -17.85
CA TYR A 427 -16.36 -12.20 -17.55
C TYR A 427 -15.78 -13.24 -18.53
N TYR A 428 -15.91 -13.00 -19.84
CA TYR A 428 -15.38 -13.92 -20.85
C TYR A 428 -13.86 -13.88 -20.94
N GLY A 429 -13.20 -12.77 -20.56
CA GLY A 429 -11.76 -12.66 -20.41
C GLY A 429 -11.21 -13.59 -19.32
N LEU A 430 -11.83 -13.58 -18.14
CA LEU A 430 -11.50 -14.51 -17.06
C LEU A 430 -11.64 -15.97 -17.52
N LYS A 431 -12.76 -16.28 -18.20
CA LYS A 431 -13.01 -17.63 -18.73
C LYS A 431 -11.99 -18.05 -19.79
N ALA A 432 -11.60 -17.15 -20.68
CA ALA A 432 -10.61 -17.41 -21.73
C ALA A 432 -9.20 -17.68 -21.17
N GLN A 433 -8.88 -17.16 -19.98
CA GLN A 433 -7.58 -17.31 -19.33
C GLN A 433 -7.58 -18.35 -18.19
N GLY A 434 -8.68 -19.08 -18.00
CA GLY A 434 -8.78 -20.13 -16.97
C GLY A 434 -8.86 -19.61 -15.53
N ILE A 435 -9.19 -18.33 -15.33
CA ILE A 435 -9.28 -17.71 -14.00
C ILE A 435 -10.68 -17.93 -13.42
N SER A 436 -10.75 -18.43 -12.18
CA SER A 436 -12.02 -18.68 -11.50
C SER A 436 -12.63 -17.39 -10.96
N ARG A 437 -13.94 -17.22 -11.11
CA ARG A 437 -14.68 -16.12 -10.45
C ARG A 437 -14.71 -16.23 -8.93
N ASN A 438 -14.34 -17.38 -8.36
CA ASN A 438 -14.19 -17.53 -6.92
C ASN A 438 -12.93 -16.83 -6.37
N ASP A 439 -11.99 -16.47 -7.24
CA ASP A 439 -10.78 -15.76 -6.85
C ASP A 439 -11.01 -14.24 -6.74
N LEU A 440 -12.18 -13.75 -7.16
CA LEU A 440 -12.53 -12.33 -7.13
C LEU A 440 -12.90 -11.84 -5.72
N PRO A 441 -12.56 -10.59 -5.34
CA PRO A 441 -12.92 -10.02 -4.03
C PRO A 441 -14.44 -9.97 -3.74
N TYR A 442 -15.25 -9.84 -4.79
CA TYR A 442 -16.70 -9.89 -4.74
C TYR A 442 -17.25 -10.53 -6.01
N ARG A 443 -18.33 -11.31 -5.86
CA ARG A 443 -19.04 -11.98 -6.96
C ARG A 443 -20.52 -11.60 -6.96
N GLY A 444 -20.99 -11.09 -8.09
CA GLY A 444 -22.41 -10.85 -8.35
C GLY A 444 -23.16 -12.16 -8.58
N PRO A 445 -24.42 -12.26 -8.12
CA PRO A 445 -25.24 -13.45 -8.32
C PRO A 445 -25.60 -13.62 -9.81
N LEU A 446 -25.77 -14.88 -10.23
CA LEU A 446 -26.34 -15.27 -11.55
C LEU A 446 -25.60 -14.71 -12.80
N GLN A 447 -24.34 -14.32 -12.67
CA GLN A 447 -23.54 -13.88 -13.82
C GLN A 447 -23.09 -15.07 -14.67
N PRO A 448 -23.17 -14.98 -16.02
CA PRO A 448 -23.35 -13.76 -16.82
C PRO A 448 -24.81 -13.49 -17.24
N TYR A 449 -25.78 -14.30 -16.79
CA TYR A 449 -27.18 -14.17 -17.20
C TYR A 449 -27.79 -12.83 -16.77
N THR A 450 -27.46 -12.35 -15.58
CA THR A 450 -27.88 -11.02 -15.10
C THR A 450 -27.36 -9.90 -16.02
N ALA A 451 -26.09 -9.96 -16.43
CA ALA A 451 -25.54 -8.97 -17.35
C ALA A 451 -26.24 -8.97 -18.71
N TRP A 452 -26.48 -10.14 -19.30
CA TRP A 452 -27.21 -10.26 -20.57
C TRP A 452 -28.66 -9.78 -20.48
N ALA A 453 -29.39 -10.15 -19.42
CA ALA A 453 -30.76 -9.70 -19.21
C ALA A 453 -30.85 -8.17 -19.04
N THR A 454 -29.90 -7.60 -18.29
CA THR A 454 -29.81 -6.15 -18.07
C THR A 454 -29.49 -5.42 -19.37
N LEU A 455 -28.48 -5.89 -20.12
CA LEU A 455 -28.10 -5.35 -21.41
C LEU A 455 -29.29 -5.36 -22.39
N LEU A 456 -30.01 -6.49 -22.48
CA LEU A 456 -31.18 -6.61 -23.34
C LEU A 456 -32.28 -5.61 -22.95
N MET A 457 -32.62 -5.52 -21.67
CA MET A 457 -33.67 -4.61 -21.20
C MET A 457 -33.30 -3.14 -21.42
N VAL A 458 -32.07 -2.74 -21.09
CA VAL A 458 -31.61 -1.35 -21.31
C VAL A 458 -31.60 -1.03 -22.80
N PHE A 459 -31.12 -1.95 -23.64
CA PHE A 459 -31.14 -1.78 -25.09
C PHE A 459 -32.57 -1.58 -25.62
N LEU A 460 -33.53 -2.42 -25.18
CA LEU A 460 -34.92 -2.29 -25.61
C LEU A 460 -35.53 -0.95 -25.17
N ILE A 461 -35.26 -0.50 -23.93
CA ILE A 461 -35.75 0.80 -23.44
C ILE A 461 -35.20 1.95 -24.28
N VAL A 462 -33.90 1.95 -24.60
CA VAL A 462 -33.29 2.98 -25.45
C VAL A 462 -33.88 2.93 -26.86
N PHE A 463 -34.00 1.73 -27.44
CA PHE A 463 -34.52 1.53 -28.80
C PHE A 463 -35.96 2.03 -28.94
N PHE A 464 -36.82 1.67 -27.99
CA PHE A 464 -38.24 2.07 -27.96
C PHE A 464 -38.48 3.36 -27.17
N SER A 465 -37.46 4.15 -26.83
CA SER A 465 -37.62 5.34 -25.98
C SER A 465 -38.52 6.42 -26.59
N GLY A 466 -38.55 6.53 -27.93
CA GLY A 466 -39.39 7.45 -28.68
C GLY A 466 -40.52 6.77 -29.45
N PHE A 467 -40.98 5.58 -29.04
CA PHE A 467 -41.97 4.81 -29.81
C PHE A 467 -43.26 5.59 -30.11
N SER A 468 -43.68 6.47 -29.19
CA SER A 468 -44.90 7.28 -29.33
C SER A 468 -44.87 8.20 -30.54
N VAL A 469 -43.68 8.70 -30.92
CA VAL A 469 -43.46 9.62 -32.05
C VAL A 469 -43.70 8.92 -33.40
N PHE A 470 -43.59 7.59 -33.44
CA PHE A 470 -43.83 6.79 -34.64
C PHE A 470 -45.29 6.33 -34.78
N VAL A 471 -46.14 6.59 -33.78
CA VAL A 471 -47.57 6.31 -33.86
C VAL A 471 -48.24 7.38 -34.72
N LYS A 472 -49.11 6.95 -35.65
CA LYS A 472 -49.81 7.82 -36.59
C LYS A 472 -50.49 8.98 -35.86
N GLY A 473 -50.08 10.22 -36.17
CA GLY A 473 -50.64 11.45 -35.59
C GLY A 473 -49.87 12.06 -34.41
N ASN A 474 -48.83 11.40 -33.89
CA ASN A 474 -48.07 11.85 -32.71
C ASN A 474 -46.64 12.34 -33.01
N PHE A 475 -46.27 12.51 -34.28
CA PHE A 475 -44.90 12.91 -34.64
C PHE A 475 -44.62 14.36 -34.24
N THR A 476 -43.55 14.58 -33.47
CA THR A 476 -43.02 15.92 -33.16
C THR A 476 -41.50 15.92 -33.33
N ALA A 477 -40.95 16.96 -33.97
CA ALA A 477 -39.51 17.09 -34.16
C ALA A 477 -38.76 17.19 -32.82
N SER A 478 -39.34 17.88 -31.84
CA SER A 478 -38.80 17.96 -30.47
C SER A 478 -38.81 16.60 -29.77
N GLY A 479 -39.88 15.80 -29.89
CA GLY A 479 -39.95 14.45 -29.31
C GLY A 479 -38.95 13.49 -29.94
N PHE A 480 -38.84 13.49 -31.28
CA PHE A 480 -37.86 12.66 -31.99
C PHE A 480 -36.41 13.00 -31.57
N LEU A 481 -36.09 14.30 -31.56
CA LEU A 481 -34.76 14.77 -31.22
C LEU A 481 -34.43 14.46 -29.75
N THR A 482 -35.33 14.76 -28.82
CA THR A 482 -35.05 14.54 -27.38
C THR A 482 -34.89 13.07 -27.00
N CYS A 483 -35.58 12.13 -27.68
CA CYS A 483 -35.42 10.69 -27.43
C CYS A 483 -34.19 10.07 -28.12
N TYR A 484 -33.80 10.51 -29.32
CA TYR A 484 -32.77 9.82 -30.11
C TYR A 484 -31.46 10.58 -30.31
N LEU A 485 -31.39 11.89 -30.02
CA LEU A 485 -30.20 12.72 -30.23
C LEU A 485 -28.94 12.13 -29.57
N ASN A 486 -29.06 11.58 -28.36
CA ASN A 486 -27.91 11.04 -27.65
C ASN A 486 -27.35 9.75 -28.25
N VAL A 487 -28.19 8.96 -28.92
CA VAL A 487 -27.71 7.78 -29.67
C VAL A 487 -26.77 8.24 -30.78
N PHE A 488 -27.15 9.29 -31.52
CA PHE A 488 -26.31 9.87 -32.57
C PHE A 488 -25.05 10.54 -32.01
N ILE A 489 -25.16 11.30 -30.91
CA ILE A 489 -24.01 11.92 -30.25
C ILE A 489 -23.00 10.85 -29.82
N PHE A 490 -23.46 9.77 -29.19
CA PHE A 490 -22.57 8.70 -28.74
C PHE A 490 -21.87 7.99 -29.92
N ILE A 491 -22.61 7.67 -30.99
CA ILE A 491 -22.04 7.08 -32.20
C ILE A 491 -20.98 8.01 -32.82
N ALA A 492 -21.26 9.31 -32.90
CA ALA A 492 -20.33 10.30 -33.43
C ALA A 492 -19.08 10.44 -32.55
N LEU A 493 -19.24 10.50 -31.21
CA LEU A 493 -18.12 10.51 -30.27
C LEU A 493 -17.25 9.26 -30.39
N TYR A 494 -17.89 8.08 -30.44
CA TYR A 494 -17.16 6.83 -30.60
C TYR A 494 -16.42 6.77 -31.94
N ALA A 495 -17.07 7.14 -33.05
CA ALA A 495 -16.43 7.20 -34.37
C ALA A 495 -15.25 8.20 -34.40
N PHE A 496 -15.41 9.38 -33.80
CA PHE A 496 -14.35 10.38 -33.67
C PHE A 496 -13.13 9.82 -32.95
N PHE A 497 -13.31 9.27 -31.74
CA PHE A 497 -12.19 8.71 -30.98
C PHE A 497 -11.61 7.45 -31.62
N LYS A 498 -12.43 6.64 -32.30
CA LYS A 498 -11.98 5.47 -33.06
C LYS A 498 -11.03 5.86 -34.20
N ILE A 499 -11.37 6.92 -34.95
CA ILE A 499 -10.55 7.43 -36.05
C ILE A 499 -9.31 8.16 -35.50
N PHE A 500 -9.48 9.00 -34.48
CA PHE A 500 -8.40 9.81 -33.90
C PHE A 500 -7.34 8.95 -33.20
N MET A 501 -7.76 8.00 -32.36
CA MET A 501 -6.84 7.14 -31.60
C MET A 501 -6.38 5.90 -32.38
N ARG A 502 -7.04 5.58 -33.51
CA ARG A 502 -6.81 4.35 -34.31
C ARG A 502 -6.77 3.08 -33.44
N SER A 503 -7.57 3.06 -32.37
CA SER A 503 -7.56 1.97 -31.40
C SER A 503 -8.25 0.71 -31.93
N LYS A 504 -7.82 -0.44 -31.40
CA LYS A 504 -8.39 -1.75 -31.70
C LYS A 504 -9.04 -2.32 -30.45
N ILE A 505 -10.09 -3.12 -30.66
CA ILE A 505 -10.72 -3.88 -29.59
C ILE A 505 -9.68 -4.87 -29.05
N ILE A 506 -9.50 -4.89 -27.74
CA ILE A 506 -8.49 -5.74 -27.09
C ILE A 506 -8.94 -7.22 -27.20
N PRO A 507 -8.09 -8.18 -27.59
CA PRO A 507 -8.47 -9.60 -27.54
C PRO A 507 -8.68 -10.10 -26.10
N LEU A 508 -9.60 -11.04 -25.89
CA LEU A 508 -9.91 -11.55 -24.53
C LEU A 508 -8.72 -12.28 -23.87
N SER A 509 -7.86 -12.92 -24.67
CA SER A 509 -6.69 -13.67 -24.19
C SER A 509 -5.54 -12.81 -23.68
N VAL A 510 -5.52 -11.52 -24.00
CA VAL A 510 -4.44 -10.58 -23.62
C VAL A 510 -4.88 -9.54 -22.59
N LEU A 511 -6.11 -9.67 -22.06
CA LEU A 511 -6.58 -8.81 -20.97
C LEU A 511 -5.72 -9.04 -19.73
N ASP A 512 -5.17 -7.98 -19.16
CA ASP A 512 -4.31 -8.07 -17.98
C ASP A 512 -5.14 -8.20 -16.69
N PHE A 513 -5.18 -9.42 -16.15
CA PHE A 513 -5.76 -9.69 -14.83
C PHE A 513 -4.68 -9.88 -13.74
N GLN A 514 -3.45 -10.23 -14.11
CA GLN A 514 -2.39 -10.62 -13.17
C GLN A 514 -1.91 -9.43 -12.34
N THR A 515 -1.76 -8.26 -12.96
CA THR A 515 -1.37 -7.04 -12.26
C THR A 515 -2.38 -6.68 -11.15
N GLU A 516 -3.67 -6.86 -11.40
CA GLU A 516 -4.70 -6.60 -10.40
C GLU A 516 -4.72 -7.65 -9.28
N PHE A 517 -4.54 -8.94 -9.59
CA PHE A 517 -4.40 -9.97 -8.56
C PHE A 517 -3.19 -9.74 -7.65
N GLN A 518 -2.08 -9.26 -8.21
CA GLN A 518 -0.90 -8.88 -7.44
C GLN A 518 -1.22 -7.73 -6.48
N SER A 519 -1.90 -6.68 -6.96
CA SER A 519 -2.33 -5.56 -6.10
C SER A 519 -3.28 -6.01 -4.97
N ILE A 520 -4.17 -6.97 -5.23
CA ILE A 520 -5.07 -7.54 -4.22
C ILE A 520 -4.26 -8.23 -3.12
N ARG A 521 -3.26 -9.05 -3.48
CA ARG A 521 -2.40 -9.74 -2.51
C ARG A 521 -1.62 -8.75 -1.64
N GLU A 522 -1.11 -7.68 -2.23
CA GLU A 522 -0.39 -6.63 -1.51
C GLU A 522 -1.29 -5.87 -0.51
N GLU A 523 -2.52 -5.52 -0.92
CA GLU A 523 -3.51 -4.88 -0.04
C GLU A 523 -3.95 -5.79 1.12
N GLU A 524 -4.12 -7.09 0.89
CA GLU A 524 -4.50 -8.04 1.94
C GLU A 524 -3.39 -8.24 2.98
N GLN A 525 -2.13 -8.25 2.52
CA GLN A 525 -0.97 -8.25 3.41
C GLN A 525 -0.91 -6.98 4.26
N PHE A 526 -1.13 -5.81 3.65
CA PHE A 526 -1.17 -4.52 4.36
C PHE A 526 -2.29 -4.48 5.42
N ARG A 527 -3.48 -4.98 5.10
CA ARG A 527 -4.62 -5.04 6.04
C ARG A 527 -4.36 -5.97 7.21
N SER A 528 -3.77 -7.13 6.95
CA SER A 528 -3.42 -8.10 7.99
C SER A 528 -2.36 -7.56 8.95
N GLN A 529 -1.45 -6.71 8.44
CA GLN A 529 -0.47 -5.98 9.26
C GLN A 529 -1.13 -4.87 10.09
N THR A 530 -2.03 -4.08 9.50
CA THR A 530 -2.75 -3.00 10.21
C THR A 530 -3.65 -3.54 11.32
N ALA A 531 -4.34 -4.66 11.08
CA ALA A 531 -5.18 -5.30 12.10
C ALA A 531 -4.37 -5.82 13.29
N LYS A 532 -3.16 -6.35 13.05
CA LYS A 532 -2.22 -6.74 14.12
C LYS A 532 -1.75 -5.52 14.92
N ILE A 533 -1.47 -4.40 14.25
CA ILE A 533 -1.09 -3.14 14.91
C ILE A 533 -2.24 -2.58 15.78
N GLU A 534 -3.49 -2.66 15.33
CA GLU A 534 -4.66 -2.23 16.11
C GLU A 534 -4.96 -3.16 17.32
N GLU A 535 -4.69 -4.47 17.19
CA GLU A 535 -4.70 -5.40 18.32
C GLU A 535 -3.59 -5.08 19.34
N ASP A 536 -2.40 -4.74 18.85
CA ASP A 536 -1.26 -4.33 19.69
C ASP A 536 -1.52 -2.98 20.39
N GLU A 537 -2.21 -2.03 19.75
CA GLU A 537 -2.64 -0.77 20.37
C GLU A 537 -3.66 -0.98 21.50
N LYS A 538 -4.61 -1.91 21.36
CA LYS A 538 -5.50 -2.28 22.48
C LYS A 538 -4.75 -2.93 23.63
N SER A 539 -3.68 -3.68 23.34
CA SER A 539 -2.78 -4.28 24.32
C SER A 539 -2.03 -3.21 25.15
N SER A 540 -1.73 -2.04 24.57
CA SER A 540 -1.06 -0.92 25.27
C SER A 540 -1.82 -0.35 26.48
N THR A 541 -3.16 -0.41 26.46
CA THR A 541 -4.02 0.03 27.57
C THR A 541 -4.00 -0.98 28.74
N ILE A 542 -3.77 -2.26 28.43
CA ILE A 542 -3.64 -3.36 29.39
C ILE A 542 -2.27 -3.31 30.10
N LEU A 543 -1.19 -2.91 29.40
CA LEU A 543 0.14 -2.79 30.01
C LEU A 543 0.28 -1.67 31.05
N GLY A 544 -0.48 -0.57 30.91
CA GLY A 544 -0.57 0.47 31.95
C GLY A 544 -1.11 -0.05 33.30
N HIS A 545 -1.86 -1.16 33.29
CA HIS A 545 -2.25 -1.89 34.50
C HIS A 545 -1.15 -2.85 34.99
N LYS A 546 -0.43 -3.52 34.09
CA LYS A 546 0.70 -4.42 34.43
C LYS A 546 1.89 -3.73 35.11
N ALA A 547 2.11 -2.44 34.83
CA ALA A 547 3.22 -1.68 35.41
C ALA A 547 3.03 -1.28 36.90
N LYS A 548 1.86 -1.55 37.50
CA LYS A 548 1.64 -1.34 38.95
C LYS A 548 2.23 -2.47 39.79
N ASP A 549 2.33 -3.68 39.23
CA ASP A 549 2.79 -4.90 39.93
C ASP A 549 4.03 -5.50 39.22
N ILE A 550 4.98 -4.65 38.82
CA ILE A 550 6.13 -5.08 38.03
C ILE A 550 7.02 -6.07 38.79
N GLU A 551 7.05 -5.97 40.12
CA GLU A 551 7.81 -6.86 41.01
C GLU A 551 7.27 -8.30 41.02
N ASN A 552 6.01 -8.49 40.60
CA ASN A 552 5.38 -9.81 40.49
C ASN A 552 5.54 -10.44 39.09
N GLN A 553 6.20 -9.76 38.15
CA GLN A 553 6.44 -10.29 36.81
C GLN A 553 7.72 -11.12 36.75
N THR A 554 7.72 -12.16 35.91
CA THR A 554 8.88 -13.07 35.74
C THR A 554 10.15 -12.35 35.28
N SER A 555 10.01 -11.25 34.53
CA SER A 555 11.13 -10.43 34.08
C SER A 555 11.81 -9.64 35.21
N TRP A 556 11.14 -9.44 36.34
CA TRP A 556 11.71 -8.79 37.52
C TRP A 556 12.82 -9.61 38.16
N THR A 557 12.62 -10.93 38.24
CA THR A 557 13.56 -11.90 38.81
C THR A 557 14.49 -12.52 37.76
N SER A 558 14.50 -12.01 36.52
CA SER A 558 15.34 -12.55 35.45
C SER A 558 16.83 -12.46 35.85
N PRO A 559 17.56 -13.59 35.87
CA PRO A 559 18.98 -13.61 36.22
C PRO A 559 19.89 -13.23 35.04
N ASN A 560 19.34 -12.99 33.85
CA ASN A 560 20.11 -12.82 32.62
C ASN A 560 20.63 -11.39 32.47
N GLU A 561 21.93 -11.27 32.16
CA GLU A 561 22.54 -10.02 31.74
C GLU A 561 22.31 -9.77 30.25
N ASN A 562 22.22 -8.51 29.84
CA ASN A 562 22.15 -8.18 28.41
C ASN A 562 23.50 -8.49 27.76
N THR A 563 23.48 -9.22 26.66
CA THR A 563 24.68 -9.48 25.84
C THR A 563 24.75 -8.51 24.66
N CYS A 564 25.98 -8.27 24.18
CA CYS A 564 26.25 -7.52 22.96
C CYS A 564 27.40 -8.13 22.14
N MET A 565 27.20 -8.25 20.83
CA MET A 565 28.21 -8.72 19.88
C MET A 565 28.87 -7.54 19.16
N LEU A 566 30.15 -7.68 18.79
CA LEU A 566 30.88 -6.78 17.89
C LEU A 566 31.38 -7.58 16.68
N GLU A 567 30.95 -7.22 15.48
CA GLU A 567 31.63 -7.60 14.24
C GLU A 567 32.98 -6.89 14.22
N ALA A 568 34.04 -7.63 14.55
CA ALA A 568 35.32 -7.09 15.01
C ALA A 568 36.27 -6.74 13.86
N PHE A 569 35.76 -6.40 12.68
CA PHE A 569 36.54 -6.00 11.52
C PHE A 569 35.71 -5.13 10.56
N GLU A 570 36.38 -4.48 9.63
CA GLU A 570 35.75 -3.82 8.49
C GLU A 570 36.50 -4.14 7.20
N TRP A 571 35.84 -3.96 6.04
CA TRP A 571 36.34 -4.42 4.75
C TRP A 571 37.75 -3.93 4.40
N TYR A 572 38.06 -2.67 4.72
CA TYR A 572 39.30 -1.97 4.37
C TYR A 572 40.37 -2.03 5.46
N THR A 573 40.21 -2.91 6.46
CA THR A 573 41.19 -3.09 7.53
C THR A 573 42.57 -3.32 6.90
N PRO A 574 43.63 -2.61 7.33
CA PRO A 574 44.94 -2.72 6.70
C PRO A 574 45.46 -4.18 6.68
N PRO A 575 45.99 -4.67 5.54
CA PRO A 575 46.53 -6.01 5.42
C PRO A 575 47.96 -6.07 5.97
N ASP A 576 48.16 -5.68 7.23
CA ASP A 576 49.47 -5.58 7.86
C ASP A 576 49.74 -6.65 8.92
N GLY A 577 48.85 -7.65 9.05
CA GLY A 577 49.03 -8.80 9.94
C GLY A 577 48.94 -8.46 11.44
N ARG A 578 48.40 -7.29 11.80
CA ARG A 578 48.37 -6.79 13.19
C ARG A 578 46.97 -6.64 13.77
N HIS A 579 45.94 -7.14 13.11
CA HIS A 579 44.55 -6.94 13.53
C HIS A 579 44.22 -7.66 14.83
N TYR A 580 44.69 -8.89 15.02
CA TYR A 580 44.48 -9.62 16.28
C TYR A 580 45.08 -8.88 17.49
N GLN A 581 46.26 -8.27 17.33
CA GLN A 581 46.91 -7.48 18.36
C GLN A 581 46.16 -6.16 18.65
N ARG A 582 45.58 -5.53 17.61
CA ARG A 582 44.70 -4.36 17.78
C ARG A 582 43.46 -4.72 18.61
N LEU A 583 42.82 -5.83 18.28
CA LEU A 583 41.67 -6.33 19.05
C LEU A 583 42.06 -6.64 20.48
N GLN A 584 43.18 -7.35 20.68
CA GLN A 584 43.70 -7.70 22.00
C GLN A 584 43.92 -6.46 22.87
N SER A 585 44.50 -5.41 22.29
CA SER A 585 44.76 -4.14 22.99
C SER A 585 43.47 -3.40 23.37
N ALA A 586 42.38 -3.58 22.62
CA ALA A 586 41.11 -2.91 22.84
C ALA A 586 40.11 -3.73 23.69
N LEU A 587 40.42 -4.99 24.03
CA LEU A 587 39.49 -5.89 24.72
C LEU A 587 38.96 -5.31 26.04
N SER A 588 39.86 -4.72 26.84
CA SER A 588 39.48 -4.15 28.15
C SER A 588 38.47 -3.01 27.99
N ASP A 589 38.73 -2.09 27.07
CA ASP A 589 37.86 -0.95 26.78
C ASP A 589 36.50 -1.40 26.21
N LEU A 590 36.51 -2.38 25.30
CA LEU A 590 35.31 -2.99 24.73
C LEU A 590 34.46 -3.68 25.81
N LYS A 591 35.08 -4.45 26.71
CA LYS A 591 34.38 -5.09 27.83
C LYS A 591 33.82 -4.06 28.81
N GLU A 592 34.54 -2.97 29.02
CA GLU A 592 34.11 -1.89 29.91
C GLU A 592 32.77 -1.30 29.43
N ILE A 593 32.66 -0.92 28.15
CA ILE A 593 31.43 -0.36 27.59
C ILE A 593 30.30 -1.38 27.43
N GLY A 594 30.60 -2.69 27.39
CA GLY A 594 29.58 -3.75 27.40
C GLY A 594 29.51 -4.61 26.14
N VAL A 595 30.61 -4.72 25.41
CA VAL A 595 30.77 -5.80 24.41
C VAL A 595 31.12 -7.08 25.15
N ASP A 596 30.39 -8.15 24.87
CA ASP A 596 30.59 -9.46 25.49
C ASP A 596 31.10 -10.51 24.52
N ASN A 597 30.86 -10.34 23.22
CA ASN A 597 31.24 -11.32 22.21
C ASN A 597 31.85 -10.64 20.97
N LEU A 598 32.92 -11.23 20.43
CA LEU A 598 33.57 -10.80 19.19
C LEU A 598 33.24 -11.77 18.06
N LEU A 599 32.67 -11.26 16.97
CA LEU A 599 32.63 -11.95 15.70
C LEU A 599 33.91 -11.62 14.93
N LEU A 600 34.80 -12.61 14.83
CA LEU A 600 36.08 -12.48 14.14
C LEU A 600 35.89 -12.51 12.61
N PRO A 601 36.78 -11.89 11.83
CA PRO A 601 36.82 -12.13 10.39
C PRO A 601 37.20 -13.58 10.07
N PRO A 602 37.01 -14.05 8.81
CA PRO A 602 37.49 -15.37 8.40
C PRO A 602 39.01 -15.50 8.63
N GLY A 603 39.37 -16.35 9.59
CA GLY A 603 40.72 -16.42 10.13
C GLY A 603 41.66 -17.42 9.44
N CYS A 604 41.18 -18.17 8.44
CA CYS A 604 42.02 -19.12 7.71
C CYS A 604 42.64 -18.49 6.43
N LYS A 605 43.57 -19.22 5.81
CA LYS A 605 44.35 -18.75 4.66
C LYS A 605 43.46 -18.52 3.43
N ALA A 606 43.53 -17.31 2.91
CA ALA A 606 42.89 -16.87 1.66
C ALA A 606 43.77 -17.15 0.43
N MET A 607 43.23 -16.96 -0.78
CA MET A 607 44.01 -17.13 -2.03
C MET A 607 45.17 -16.14 -2.18
N GLN A 608 45.15 -15.02 -1.44
CA GLN A 608 46.21 -14.00 -1.44
C GLN A 608 46.44 -13.45 -0.02
N PRO A 609 47.65 -12.97 0.33
CA PRO A 609 47.95 -12.46 1.68
C PRO A 609 47.09 -11.26 2.11
N THR A 610 46.59 -10.49 1.15
CA THR A 610 45.74 -9.31 1.38
C THR A 610 44.25 -9.64 1.36
N GLY A 611 43.86 -10.90 1.12
CA GLY A 611 42.47 -11.34 1.05
C GLY A 611 41.74 -11.18 2.38
N ASN A 612 40.45 -10.85 2.33
CA ASN A 612 39.62 -10.73 3.53
C ASN A 612 39.26 -12.10 4.13
N GLY A 613 39.49 -13.19 3.40
CA GLY A 613 39.28 -14.56 3.86
C GLY A 613 37.99 -15.20 3.38
N TYR A 614 37.08 -14.44 2.76
CA TYR A 614 35.94 -14.99 2.00
C TYR A 614 36.40 -15.72 0.73
N ASP A 615 37.57 -15.36 0.20
CA ASP A 615 38.30 -16.07 -0.84
C ASP A 615 39.11 -17.24 -0.26
N ILE A 616 38.43 -18.13 0.48
CA ILE A 616 39.03 -19.16 1.31
C ILE A 616 39.81 -20.20 0.50
N TYR A 617 41.11 -20.35 0.78
CA TYR A 617 41.97 -21.36 0.16
C TYR A 617 42.02 -22.62 1.03
N ASP A 618 42.42 -22.49 2.30
CA ASP A 618 42.68 -23.62 3.19
C ASP A 618 42.07 -23.39 4.58
N LEU A 619 41.06 -24.20 4.92
CA LEU A 619 40.32 -24.11 6.19
C LEU A 619 41.21 -24.47 7.41
N TYR A 620 42.27 -25.25 7.20
CA TYR A 620 43.15 -25.76 8.26
C TYR A 620 44.41 -24.91 8.50
N ASP A 621 44.58 -23.81 7.75
CA ASP A 621 45.72 -22.91 7.90
C ASP A 621 45.28 -21.58 8.53
N LEU A 622 45.48 -21.43 9.85
CA LEU A 622 45.15 -20.21 10.60
C LEU A 622 46.24 -19.13 10.52
N GLY A 623 47.06 -19.16 9.46
CA GLY A 623 48.26 -18.33 9.34
C GLY A 623 49.49 -18.99 9.98
N GLU A 624 49.63 -20.31 9.81
CA GLU A 624 50.69 -21.15 10.38
C GLU A 624 51.67 -21.64 9.30
N PHE A 625 51.18 -21.87 8.08
CA PHE A 625 51.99 -22.43 6.99
C PHE A 625 52.31 -21.37 5.93
N ASP A 626 53.49 -21.48 5.30
CA ASP A 626 53.86 -20.61 4.17
C ASP A 626 53.10 -21.04 2.91
N GLN A 627 51.89 -20.50 2.76
CA GLN A 627 50.98 -20.79 1.65
C GLN A 627 50.50 -19.48 1.05
N LYS A 628 50.37 -19.44 -0.29
CA LYS A 628 49.91 -18.26 -1.04
C LYS A 628 50.75 -16.99 -0.79
N GLY A 629 52.04 -17.15 -0.54
CA GLY A 629 53.02 -16.05 -0.43
C GLY A 629 53.10 -15.38 0.93
N SER A 630 52.50 -15.97 1.98
CA SER A 630 52.65 -15.52 3.36
C SER A 630 52.37 -16.64 4.36
N VAL A 631 53.08 -16.62 5.49
CA VAL A 631 52.73 -17.44 6.66
C VAL A 631 51.45 -16.89 7.29
N ALA A 632 51.48 -15.64 7.75
CA ALA A 632 50.34 -14.99 8.38
C ALA A 632 49.18 -14.76 7.40
N THR A 633 47.96 -14.73 7.93
CA THR A 633 46.79 -14.21 7.20
C THR A 633 46.84 -12.68 7.16
N LYS A 634 45.89 -12.05 6.46
CA LYS A 634 45.68 -10.60 6.50
C LYS A 634 45.62 -10.06 7.94
N TRP A 635 45.05 -10.85 8.84
CA TRP A 635 44.71 -10.46 10.21
C TRP A 635 45.85 -10.66 11.21
N GLY A 636 46.66 -11.69 11.01
CA GLY A 636 47.79 -12.05 11.88
C GLY A 636 48.19 -13.52 11.76
N SER A 637 49.15 -13.94 12.60
CA SER A 637 49.60 -15.33 12.72
C SER A 637 48.64 -16.15 13.59
N LYS A 638 48.78 -17.48 13.54
CA LYS A 638 48.08 -18.40 14.46
C LYS A 638 48.42 -18.08 15.93
N GLN A 639 49.66 -17.71 16.25
CA GLN A 639 50.03 -17.35 17.63
C GLN A 639 49.32 -16.09 18.10
N ASP A 640 49.21 -15.05 17.25
CA ASP A 640 48.49 -13.81 17.60
C ASP A 640 47.00 -14.08 17.85
N LEU A 641 46.40 -14.97 17.06
CA LEU A 641 45.00 -15.38 17.22
C LEU A 641 44.77 -16.13 18.55
N ILE A 642 45.67 -17.06 18.91
CA ILE A 642 45.60 -17.76 20.20
C ILE A 642 45.78 -16.78 21.37
N ALA A 643 46.70 -15.83 21.25
CA ALA A 643 46.92 -14.81 22.28
C ALA A 643 45.69 -13.90 22.48
N LEU A 644 45.03 -13.50 21.38
CA LEU A 644 43.75 -12.79 21.43
C LEU A 644 42.67 -13.63 22.12
N ALA A 645 42.58 -14.92 21.78
CA ALA A 645 41.60 -15.85 22.32
C ALA A 645 41.72 -16.01 23.84
N GLN A 646 42.95 -16.19 24.33
CA GLN A 646 43.25 -16.31 25.75
C GLN A 646 42.92 -15.01 26.49
N ALA A 647 43.31 -13.86 25.95
CA ALA A 647 43.00 -12.57 26.56
C ALA A 647 41.48 -12.29 26.61
N ALA A 648 40.72 -12.70 25.59
CA ALA A 648 39.27 -12.61 25.59
C ALA A 648 38.64 -13.52 26.66
N GLU A 649 39.12 -14.76 26.79
CA GLU A 649 38.65 -15.71 27.79
C GLU A 649 38.92 -15.23 29.24
N GLU A 650 40.10 -14.67 29.50
CA GLU A 650 40.46 -14.07 30.81
C GLU A 650 39.52 -12.92 31.20
N LEU A 651 39.01 -12.17 30.23
CA LEU A 651 38.03 -11.09 30.42
C LEU A 651 36.57 -11.57 30.40
N GLY A 652 36.33 -12.87 30.23
CA GLY A 652 35.00 -13.45 30.09
C GLY A 652 34.25 -12.96 28.85
N MET A 653 34.98 -12.70 27.75
CA MET A 653 34.42 -12.39 26.44
C MET A 653 34.37 -13.64 25.56
N GLY A 654 33.26 -13.84 24.85
CA GLY A 654 33.13 -14.92 23.88
C GLY A 654 33.70 -14.54 22.51
N MET A 655 34.07 -15.55 21.74
CA MET A 655 34.48 -15.39 20.35
C MET A 655 33.65 -16.28 19.43
N TYR A 656 33.20 -15.69 18.32
CA TYR A 656 32.48 -16.37 17.26
C TYR A 656 33.34 -16.41 16.00
N TRP A 657 33.43 -17.59 15.41
CA TRP A 657 34.22 -17.85 14.23
C TRP A 657 33.42 -17.63 12.94
N ASP A 658 33.98 -16.95 11.94
CA ASP A 658 33.34 -16.83 10.63
C ASP A 658 33.67 -18.06 9.76
N ALA A 659 32.64 -18.82 9.41
CA ALA A 659 32.73 -20.09 8.69
C ALA A 659 32.32 -19.91 7.22
N VAL A 660 33.33 -19.81 6.35
CA VAL A 660 33.17 -19.72 4.88
C VAL A 660 33.19 -21.11 4.28
N LEU A 661 32.01 -21.68 4.06
CA LEU A 661 31.84 -23.11 3.70
C LEU A 661 31.22 -23.34 2.32
N ASN A 662 30.89 -22.29 1.58
CA ASN A 662 30.24 -22.40 0.28
C ASN A 662 31.19 -22.88 -0.84
N HIS A 663 32.40 -22.34 -0.85
CA HIS A 663 33.31 -22.45 -1.99
C HIS A 663 34.77 -22.52 -1.55
N LYS A 664 35.68 -22.79 -2.49
CA LYS A 664 37.13 -22.66 -2.32
C LYS A 664 37.73 -21.83 -3.44
N ALA A 665 38.74 -21.02 -3.13
CA ALA A 665 39.40 -20.10 -4.05
C ALA A 665 40.92 -20.30 -4.08
N GLY A 666 41.54 -19.98 -5.23
CA GLY A 666 42.99 -20.06 -5.39
C GLY A 666 43.53 -21.50 -5.46
N ALA A 667 42.93 -22.37 -6.27
CA ALA A 667 43.44 -23.72 -6.50
C ALA A 667 44.92 -23.72 -6.92
N ASP A 668 45.64 -24.80 -6.59
CA ASP A 668 47.06 -24.99 -6.88
C ASP A 668 47.30 -25.50 -8.31
N ARG A 669 46.35 -26.27 -8.84
CA ARG A 669 46.39 -26.80 -10.20
C ARG A 669 45.02 -26.76 -10.86
N LYS A 670 45.03 -26.85 -12.19
CA LYS A 670 43.85 -27.02 -13.02
C LYS A 670 43.57 -28.50 -13.24
N GLU A 671 42.31 -28.85 -13.43
CA GLU A 671 41.89 -30.19 -13.84
C GLU A 671 40.87 -30.10 -14.98
N LYS A 672 40.88 -31.11 -15.84
CA LYS A 672 39.90 -31.25 -16.90
C LYS A 672 38.68 -32.00 -16.38
N CYS A 673 37.50 -31.45 -16.61
CA CYS A 673 36.24 -32.11 -16.30
C CYS A 673 35.17 -31.79 -17.36
N LEU A 674 34.14 -32.61 -17.43
CA LEU A 674 32.97 -32.31 -18.25
C LEU A 674 32.06 -31.35 -17.50
N ALA A 675 31.51 -30.35 -18.20
CA ALA A 675 30.55 -29.42 -17.65
C ALA A 675 29.55 -28.94 -18.68
N VAL A 676 28.43 -28.39 -18.20
CA VAL A 676 27.42 -27.69 -19.00
C VAL A 676 27.36 -26.24 -18.55
N THR A 677 27.20 -25.30 -19.47
CA THR A 677 26.86 -23.93 -19.07
C THR A 677 25.39 -23.88 -18.69
N VAL A 678 25.03 -23.17 -17.63
CA VAL A 678 23.64 -23.01 -17.18
C VAL A 678 23.15 -21.58 -17.35
N ASP A 679 21.83 -21.37 -17.39
CA ASP A 679 21.24 -20.03 -17.46
C ASP A 679 21.53 -19.26 -16.15
N PRO A 680 22.18 -18.08 -16.21
CA PRO A 680 22.40 -17.26 -15.03
C PRO A 680 21.13 -16.78 -14.32
N LYS A 681 19.95 -16.85 -14.96
CA LYS A 681 18.65 -16.50 -14.38
C LYS A 681 17.81 -17.71 -13.94
N ASP A 682 18.18 -18.92 -14.35
CA ASP A 682 17.60 -20.16 -13.88
C ASP A 682 18.63 -21.29 -14.00
N ARG A 683 19.37 -21.56 -12.91
CA ARG A 683 20.53 -22.45 -12.95
C ARG A 683 20.13 -23.92 -13.13
N ASN A 684 18.83 -24.22 -13.11
CA ASN A 684 18.31 -25.54 -13.45
C ASN A 684 18.28 -25.79 -14.98
N ILE A 685 18.48 -24.75 -15.79
CA ILE A 685 18.42 -24.84 -17.25
C ILE A 685 19.83 -24.96 -17.82
N ASP A 686 20.16 -26.13 -18.36
CA ASP A 686 21.39 -26.37 -19.09
C ASP A 686 21.30 -25.75 -20.51
N LEU A 687 22.22 -24.85 -20.84
CA LEU A 687 22.27 -24.15 -22.13
C LEU A 687 23.10 -24.88 -23.20
N THR A 688 24.03 -25.72 -22.76
CA THR A 688 24.92 -26.47 -23.66
C THR A 688 24.86 -27.97 -23.38
N LYS A 689 25.29 -28.76 -24.36
CA LYS A 689 25.66 -30.15 -24.11
C LYS A 689 26.94 -30.21 -23.24
N PRO A 690 27.19 -31.33 -22.55
CA PRO A 690 28.42 -31.51 -21.80
C PRO A 690 29.65 -31.29 -22.70
N GLN A 691 30.56 -30.44 -22.26
CA GLN A 691 31.81 -30.11 -22.93
C GLN A 691 32.96 -30.21 -21.94
N GLU A 692 34.16 -30.53 -22.44
CA GLU A 692 35.37 -30.51 -21.62
C GLU A 692 35.75 -29.06 -21.33
N ILE A 693 35.99 -28.77 -20.05
CA ILE A 693 36.54 -27.51 -19.57
C ILE A 693 37.81 -27.77 -18.77
N GLU A 694 38.64 -26.75 -18.63
CA GLU A 694 39.80 -26.77 -17.72
C GLU A 694 39.53 -25.82 -16.55
N ALA A 695 39.41 -26.39 -15.34
CA ALA A 695 38.88 -25.72 -14.17
C ALA A 695 39.92 -25.61 -13.05
N TRP A 696 39.92 -24.49 -12.30
CA TRP A 696 40.77 -24.29 -11.12
C TRP A 696 40.17 -24.98 -9.88
N VAL A 697 40.39 -26.29 -9.76
CA VAL A 697 39.74 -27.13 -8.73
C VAL A 697 40.70 -28.04 -7.97
N GLY A 698 41.99 -28.09 -8.32
CA GLY A 698 42.96 -28.92 -7.63
C GLY A 698 43.61 -28.20 -6.44
N PHE A 699 43.39 -28.66 -5.21
CA PHE A 699 43.99 -28.10 -3.99
C PHE A 699 44.87 -29.12 -3.28
N ASP A 700 46.16 -28.85 -3.23
CA ASP A 700 47.20 -29.74 -2.72
C ASP A 700 47.69 -29.38 -1.32
N PHE A 701 47.63 -28.09 -0.95
CA PHE A 701 48.09 -27.58 0.34
C PHE A 701 49.55 -28.00 0.65
N ALA A 702 50.44 -27.86 -0.32
CA ALA A 702 51.77 -28.48 -0.30
C ALA A 702 52.58 -28.16 0.97
N SER A 703 52.52 -26.92 1.48
CA SER A 703 53.25 -26.51 2.69
C SER A 703 52.62 -27.04 3.97
N ARG A 704 51.29 -27.21 4.03
CA ARG A 704 50.60 -27.87 5.15
C ARG A 704 50.80 -29.38 5.11
N GLY A 705 50.96 -29.96 3.92
CA GLY A 705 51.03 -31.40 3.73
C GLY A 705 49.75 -32.07 4.24
N ASP A 706 49.92 -33.07 5.10
CA ASP A 706 48.81 -33.84 5.71
C ASP A 706 48.49 -33.39 7.15
N ALA A 707 49.07 -32.27 7.59
CA ALA A 707 48.77 -31.74 8.92
C ALA A 707 47.28 -31.38 9.02
N TYR A 708 46.66 -31.85 10.11
CA TYR A 708 45.24 -31.70 10.48
C TYR A 708 44.22 -32.41 9.59
N SER A 709 44.36 -32.34 8.26
CA SER A 709 43.56 -33.10 7.29
C SER A 709 44.38 -33.57 6.10
N LYS A 710 44.08 -34.81 5.66
CA LYS A 710 44.69 -35.46 4.49
C LYS A 710 43.95 -35.18 3.18
N LEU A 711 42.74 -34.62 3.23
CA LEU A 711 41.91 -34.45 2.03
C LEU A 711 42.58 -33.46 1.07
N LYS A 712 42.75 -33.91 -0.17
CA LYS A 712 43.13 -33.07 -1.32
C LYS A 712 41.91 -32.94 -2.21
N TYR A 713 41.66 -31.73 -2.70
CA TYR A 713 40.48 -31.48 -3.52
C TYR A 713 40.84 -31.62 -4.99
N GLY A 714 40.00 -32.30 -5.75
CA GLY A 714 39.91 -32.30 -7.21
C GLY A 714 38.48 -31.97 -7.67
N TRP A 715 38.23 -32.03 -8.98
CA TRP A 715 36.94 -31.64 -9.58
C TRP A 715 35.75 -32.42 -9.01
N GLU A 716 35.94 -33.65 -8.51
CA GLU A 716 34.92 -34.49 -7.87
C GLU A 716 34.35 -33.92 -6.57
N HIS A 717 35.02 -32.93 -5.97
CA HIS A 717 34.58 -32.27 -4.73
C HIS A 717 33.74 -31.01 -4.96
N PHE A 718 33.55 -30.61 -6.21
CA PHE A 718 32.83 -29.39 -6.59
C PHE A 718 31.69 -29.72 -7.54
N ASN A 719 30.64 -28.90 -7.55
CA ASN A 719 29.52 -29.04 -8.49
C ASN A 719 29.41 -27.86 -9.48
N GLY A 720 30.16 -26.77 -9.26
CA GLY A 720 30.19 -25.66 -10.21
C GLY A 720 31.43 -24.77 -10.14
N ILE A 721 31.71 -24.09 -11.25
CA ILE A 721 32.74 -23.05 -11.41
C ILE A 721 32.27 -21.97 -12.40
N ASP A 722 32.95 -20.82 -12.45
CA ASP A 722 32.61 -19.66 -13.29
C ASP A 722 33.63 -19.36 -14.41
N TYR A 723 34.72 -20.12 -14.47
CA TYR A 723 35.84 -19.85 -15.35
C TYR A 723 36.39 -21.11 -16.01
N ASN A 724 36.38 -21.12 -17.35
CA ASN A 724 36.98 -22.17 -18.17
C ASN A 724 38.29 -21.67 -18.78
N ASP A 725 39.41 -22.27 -18.40
CA ASP A 725 40.74 -21.84 -18.84
C ASP A 725 41.01 -22.18 -20.33
N LEU A 726 40.29 -23.15 -20.91
CA LEU A 726 40.38 -23.47 -22.33
C LEU A 726 39.81 -22.37 -23.24
N ASP A 727 38.85 -21.58 -22.75
CA ASP A 727 38.26 -20.43 -23.46
C ASP A 727 38.20 -19.22 -22.52
N SER A 728 39.37 -18.62 -22.29
CA SER A 728 39.56 -17.43 -21.44
C SER A 728 38.85 -16.17 -21.94
N THR A 729 38.19 -16.21 -23.10
CA THR A 729 37.45 -15.06 -23.64
C THR A 729 36.03 -14.92 -23.08
N LYS A 730 35.53 -15.93 -22.35
CA LYS A 730 34.16 -15.99 -21.84
C LYS A 730 34.13 -16.44 -20.39
N THR A 731 33.28 -15.78 -19.61
CA THR A 731 32.87 -16.22 -18.28
C THR A 731 31.43 -16.69 -18.34
N ALA A 732 31.14 -17.85 -17.75
CA ALA A 732 29.80 -18.43 -17.67
C ALA A 732 29.70 -19.28 -16.41
N ILE A 733 28.49 -19.58 -15.95
CA ILE A 733 28.32 -20.55 -14.85
C ILE A 733 28.36 -21.95 -15.46
N TYR A 734 29.37 -22.74 -15.07
CA TYR A 734 29.55 -24.10 -15.50
C TYR A 734 29.15 -25.05 -14.37
N LYS A 735 28.14 -25.89 -14.61
CA LYS A 735 27.79 -27.02 -13.74
C LYS A 735 28.60 -28.22 -14.15
N ILE A 736 29.35 -28.82 -13.23
CA ILE A 736 30.15 -30.01 -13.49
C ILE A 736 29.20 -31.19 -13.78
N PHE A 737 29.43 -31.87 -14.90
CA PHE A 737 28.59 -32.94 -15.39
C PHE A 737 29.22 -34.31 -15.11
N ALA A 738 28.74 -34.98 -14.07
CA ALA A 738 29.11 -36.36 -13.73
C ALA A 738 27.96 -37.09 -12.99
N PRO A 739 27.94 -38.42 -12.95
CA PRO A 739 26.92 -39.17 -12.21
C PRO A 739 26.84 -38.74 -10.75
N GLY A 740 25.64 -38.40 -10.28
CA GLY A 740 25.40 -37.97 -8.90
C GLY A 740 25.72 -36.49 -8.60
N LYS A 741 26.26 -35.73 -9.56
CA LYS A 741 26.49 -34.29 -9.40
C LYS A 741 25.31 -33.47 -9.89
N ASP A 742 24.82 -32.59 -9.02
CA ASP A 742 23.81 -31.58 -9.34
C ASP A 742 23.91 -30.43 -8.33
N TRP A 743 23.11 -29.39 -8.51
CA TRP A 743 22.94 -28.35 -7.50
C TRP A 743 22.21 -28.89 -6.26
N ALA A 744 22.57 -28.37 -5.08
CA ALA A 744 21.81 -28.59 -3.85
C ALA A 744 20.36 -28.11 -4.02
N ARG A 745 19.38 -28.89 -3.57
CA ARG A 745 17.94 -28.64 -3.84
C ARG A 745 17.24 -27.80 -2.77
N ASP A 746 17.83 -27.70 -1.60
CA ASP A 746 17.29 -27.07 -0.39
C ASP A 746 17.84 -25.64 -0.15
N VAL A 747 18.48 -25.06 -1.17
CA VAL A 747 18.97 -23.68 -1.22
C VAL A 747 17.85 -22.67 -1.58
N CYS A 748 18.18 -21.39 -1.75
CA CYS A 748 17.23 -20.40 -2.25
C CYS A 748 16.79 -20.74 -3.69
N THR A 749 15.48 -20.91 -3.91
CA THR A 749 14.89 -21.21 -5.22
C THR A 749 14.09 -20.04 -5.82
N SER A 750 13.78 -19.02 -5.01
CA SER A 750 13.11 -17.79 -5.49
C SER A 750 14.05 -16.91 -6.32
N GLU A 751 15.36 -17.01 -6.09
CA GLU A 751 16.40 -16.30 -6.83
C GLU A 751 17.10 -17.23 -7.82
N ASN A 752 17.09 -16.83 -9.09
CA ASN A 752 17.80 -17.52 -10.17
C ASN A 752 17.49 -19.02 -10.33
N GLY A 753 16.29 -19.46 -9.92
CA GLY A 753 15.80 -20.84 -9.98
C GLY A 753 16.45 -21.81 -8.99
N ASN A 754 17.77 -21.80 -8.90
CA ASN A 754 18.58 -22.47 -7.89
C ASN A 754 19.81 -21.61 -7.60
N TYR A 755 20.01 -21.22 -6.34
CA TYR A 755 21.10 -20.33 -5.97
C TYR A 755 22.26 -21.02 -5.23
N ASP A 756 22.50 -22.31 -5.46
CA ASP A 756 23.68 -23.03 -4.94
C ASP A 756 24.98 -22.36 -5.43
N TYR A 757 25.13 -22.20 -6.76
CA TYR A 757 26.31 -21.54 -7.29
C TYR A 757 26.35 -20.03 -6.98
N LEU A 758 27.42 -19.59 -6.28
CA LEU A 758 27.71 -18.18 -6.01
C LEU A 758 28.98 -17.68 -6.73
N MET A 759 30.14 -18.26 -6.43
CA MET A 759 31.45 -17.84 -6.96
C MET A 759 32.53 -18.92 -6.76
N PHE A 760 33.67 -18.77 -7.45
CA PHE A 760 34.83 -19.66 -7.36
C PHE A 760 34.47 -21.14 -7.60
N ALA A 761 35.15 -22.08 -6.93
CA ALA A 761 34.84 -23.50 -6.98
C ALA A 761 33.80 -23.86 -5.90
N ASN A 762 32.56 -24.12 -6.32
CA ASN A 762 31.41 -24.37 -5.45
C ASN A 762 31.45 -25.77 -4.86
N LEU A 763 31.48 -25.88 -3.53
CA LEU A 763 31.64 -27.16 -2.84
C LEU A 763 30.39 -28.02 -2.98
N ASP A 764 30.61 -29.29 -3.36
CA ASP A 764 29.56 -30.28 -3.45
C ASP A 764 29.29 -30.90 -2.08
N HIS A 765 28.33 -30.33 -1.34
CA HIS A 765 27.94 -30.81 -0.02
C HIS A 765 27.21 -32.16 0.00
N SER A 766 26.94 -32.74 -1.18
CA SER A 766 26.48 -34.12 -1.31
C SER A 766 27.64 -35.14 -1.31
N ASN A 767 28.86 -34.69 -1.61
CA ASN A 767 30.06 -35.53 -1.59
C ASN A 767 30.42 -35.92 -0.14
N PRO A 768 30.51 -37.23 0.20
CA PRO A 768 30.82 -37.68 1.56
C PRO A 768 32.18 -37.24 2.09
N GLU A 769 33.20 -37.13 1.24
CA GLU A 769 34.55 -36.71 1.64
C GLU A 769 34.56 -35.22 2.03
N VAL A 770 33.88 -34.37 1.24
CA VAL A 770 33.70 -32.94 1.56
C VAL A 770 33.00 -32.78 2.91
N ARG A 771 31.88 -33.51 3.11
CA ARG A 771 31.14 -33.44 4.37
C ARG A 771 32.01 -33.87 5.55
N SER A 772 32.71 -34.99 5.42
CA SER A 772 33.57 -35.51 6.50
C SER A 772 34.71 -34.56 6.85
N ASP A 773 35.33 -33.94 5.85
CA ASP A 773 36.42 -32.98 6.05
C ASP A 773 35.94 -31.71 6.77
N ILE A 774 34.80 -31.14 6.36
CA ILE A 774 34.24 -29.95 7.02
C ILE A 774 33.79 -30.26 8.46
N MET A 775 33.19 -31.43 8.71
CA MET A 775 32.84 -31.85 10.08
C MET A 775 34.09 -31.99 10.95
N GLY A 776 35.13 -32.65 10.44
CA GLY A 776 36.42 -32.77 11.12
C GLY A 776 37.11 -31.43 11.35
N TRP A 777 36.97 -30.48 10.41
CA TRP A 777 37.46 -29.12 10.57
C TRP A 777 36.74 -28.39 11.71
N ALA A 778 35.42 -28.53 11.81
CA ALA A 778 34.62 -27.90 12.85
C ALA A 778 34.98 -28.43 14.26
N GLU A 779 35.27 -29.72 14.40
CA GLU A 779 35.81 -30.29 15.63
C GLU A 779 37.21 -29.75 15.93
N TRP A 780 38.09 -29.75 14.93
CA TRP A 780 39.48 -29.29 15.03
C TRP A 780 39.57 -27.83 15.47
N ILE A 781 38.85 -26.90 14.82
CA ILE A 781 38.93 -25.48 15.13
C ILE A 781 38.46 -25.20 16.56
N GLY A 782 37.43 -25.90 17.02
CA GLY A 782 36.98 -25.81 18.41
C GLY A 782 37.91 -26.49 19.41
N GLY A 783 38.93 -27.22 18.97
CA GLY A 783 40.05 -27.68 19.79
C GLY A 783 41.26 -26.74 19.73
N GLN A 784 41.35 -25.86 18.71
CA GLN A 784 42.41 -24.85 18.60
C GLN A 784 42.08 -23.59 19.40
N LEU A 785 40.80 -23.21 19.50
CA LEU A 785 40.36 -21.95 20.09
C LEU A 785 39.16 -22.17 21.05
N PRO A 786 39.07 -21.42 22.17
CA PRO A 786 37.95 -21.45 23.12
C PRO A 786 36.71 -20.71 22.56
N LEU A 787 36.21 -21.15 21.40
CA LEU A 787 35.08 -20.53 20.73
C LEU A 787 33.78 -20.71 21.55
N LYS A 788 32.89 -19.71 21.44
CA LYS A 788 31.53 -19.73 21.99
C LYS A 788 30.45 -19.83 20.91
N GLY A 789 30.84 -19.82 19.64
CA GLY A 789 29.89 -19.78 18.53
C GLY A 789 30.54 -19.66 17.15
N MET A 790 29.68 -19.62 16.13
CA MET A 790 30.06 -19.42 14.73
C MET A 790 29.05 -18.53 13.99
N ARG A 791 29.55 -17.74 13.04
CA ARG A 791 28.77 -17.11 11.98
C ARG A 791 28.91 -17.95 10.71
N LEU A 792 27.80 -18.36 10.12
CA LEU A 792 27.78 -19.11 8.87
C LEU A 792 27.64 -18.13 7.71
N ASP A 793 28.64 -18.09 6.84
CA ASP A 793 28.68 -17.24 5.64
C ASP A 793 27.77 -17.78 4.53
N ALA A 794 27.11 -16.91 3.77
CA ALA A 794 26.48 -17.25 2.50
C ALA A 794 25.46 -18.42 2.57
N VAL A 795 24.75 -18.59 3.69
CA VAL A 795 23.94 -19.79 3.97
C VAL A 795 22.80 -20.08 2.98
N LYS A 796 22.42 -19.11 2.16
CA LYS A 796 21.39 -19.32 1.13
C LYS A 796 21.92 -20.07 -0.11
N HIS A 797 23.24 -20.28 -0.17
CA HIS A 797 23.98 -20.79 -1.32
C HIS A 797 24.50 -22.22 -1.17
N TYR A 798 24.23 -22.90 -0.06
CA TYR A 798 24.59 -24.31 0.08
C TYR A 798 23.60 -25.02 1.00
N SER A 799 23.59 -26.34 0.98
CA SER A 799 22.52 -27.16 1.58
C SER A 799 22.21 -26.77 3.02
N ALA A 800 20.94 -26.43 3.28
CA ALA A 800 20.42 -26.15 4.62
C ALA A 800 20.47 -27.40 5.50
N GLU A 801 20.22 -28.58 4.92
CA GLU A 801 20.39 -29.86 5.62
C GLU A 801 21.83 -30.08 6.08
N PHE A 802 22.81 -29.78 5.22
CA PHE A 802 24.22 -29.84 5.63
C PHE A 802 24.50 -28.90 6.81
N GLN A 803 24.01 -27.66 6.76
CA GLN A 803 24.19 -26.68 7.84
C GLN A 803 23.55 -27.16 9.15
N LYS A 804 22.36 -27.74 9.09
CA LYS A 804 21.69 -28.36 10.24
C LYS A 804 22.56 -29.46 10.85
N ASN A 805 23.05 -30.37 10.01
CA ASN A 805 23.87 -31.50 10.46
C ASN A 805 25.20 -31.03 11.05
N LEU A 806 25.80 -29.96 10.53
CA LEU A 806 27.00 -29.34 11.09
C LEU A 806 26.78 -28.84 12.51
N VAL A 807 25.67 -28.11 12.72
CA VAL A 807 25.30 -27.59 14.04
C VAL A 807 25.02 -28.73 15.03
N GLU A 808 24.31 -29.77 14.58
CA GLU A 808 24.04 -30.95 15.41
C GLU A 808 25.32 -31.70 15.78
N HIS A 809 26.24 -31.89 14.83
CA HIS A 809 27.51 -32.54 15.04
C HIS A 809 28.35 -31.81 16.10
N ILE A 810 28.45 -30.48 16.00
CA ILE A 810 29.17 -29.67 17.01
C ILE A 810 28.49 -29.79 18.38
N ARG A 811 27.16 -29.72 18.46
CA ARG A 811 26.44 -29.85 19.74
C ARG A 811 26.60 -31.24 20.36
N GLN A 812 26.65 -32.30 19.55
CA GLN A 812 26.92 -33.66 20.01
C GLN A 812 28.31 -33.82 20.61
N SER A 813 29.29 -32.98 20.23
CA SER A 813 30.60 -32.93 20.88
C SER A 813 30.57 -32.30 22.29
N GLY A 814 29.40 -31.89 22.79
CA GLY A 814 29.21 -31.29 24.11
C GLY A 814 29.39 -29.78 24.14
N LYS A 815 29.53 -29.13 22.98
CA LYS A 815 29.73 -27.67 22.86
C LYS A 815 28.39 -26.96 22.66
N GLU A 816 27.99 -26.12 23.60
CA GLU A 816 26.80 -25.25 23.49
C GLU A 816 27.12 -23.95 22.74
N TRP A 817 27.48 -24.08 21.47
CA TRP A 817 27.83 -22.94 20.62
C TRP A 817 26.59 -22.17 20.13
N PHE A 818 26.72 -20.84 20.11
CA PHE A 818 25.80 -19.93 19.44
C PHE A 818 26.07 -19.92 17.94
N PHE A 819 25.04 -20.03 17.10
CA PHE A 819 25.17 -20.00 15.64
C PHE A 819 24.34 -18.88 15.06
N VAL A 820 24.92 -18.05 14.18
CA VAL A 820 24.18 -17.03 13.41
C VAL A 820 24.47 -17.15 11.92
N SER A 821 23.42 -17.16 11.12
CA SER A 821 23.49 -17.39 9.68
C SER A 821 23.32 -16.10 8.90
N GLU A 822 24.19 -15.86 7.92
CA GLU A 822 24.05 -14.76 6.99
C GLU A 822 23.15 -15.14 5.82
N TYR A 823 21.83 -15.14 6.05
CA TYR A 823 20.84 -15.31 4.98
C TYR A 823 20.45 -13.94 4.42
N TRP A 824 21.14 -13.49 3.37
CA TRP A 824 20.94 -12.15 2.83
C TRP A 824 19.72 -12.04 1.88
N SER A 825 18.56 -11.72 2.46
CA SER A 825 17.32 -11.42 1.73
C SER A 825 16.53 -10.27 2.35
N GLY A 826 15.90 -9.45 1.51
CA GLY A 826 14.92 -8.43 1.94
C GLY A 826 13.55 -9.01 2.29
N ASN A 827 13.33 -10.30 2.02
CA ASN A 827 12.09 -11.02 2.25
C ASN A 827 12.18 -11.87 3.52
N VAL A 828 11.52 -11.42 4.59
CA VAL A 828 11.51 -12.15 5.87
C VAL A 828 10.97 -13.59 5.76
N LEU A 829 10.09 -13.86 4.80
CA LEU A 829 9.52 -15.20 4.61
C LEU A 829 10.56 -16.22 4.15
N GLU A 830 11.57 -15.79 3.38
CA GLU A 830 12.67 -16.66 2.93
C GLU A 830 13.57 -17.02 4.10
N ILE A 831 13.86 -16.05 4.99
CA ILE A 831 14.64 -16.30 6.21
C ILE A 831 13.86 -17.23 7.15
N GLN A 832 12.55 -17.04 7.31
CA GLN A 832 11.72 -17.95 8.12
C GLN A 832 11.66 -19.36 7.53
N ASP A 833 11.58 -19.50 6.20
CA ASP A 833 11.64 -20.81 5.54
C ASP A 833 12.99 -21.50 5.79
N TYR A 834 14.09 -20.75 5.69
CA TYR A 834 15.42 -21.23 6.05
C TYR A 834 15.51 -21.68 7.51
N LEU A 835 15.06 -20.85 8.46
CA LEU A 835 15.07 -21.20 9.89
C LEU A 835 14.26 -22.47 10.16
N LYS A 836 13.14 -22.67 9.48
CA LYS A 836 12.37 -23.93 9.55
C LYS A 836 13.14 -25.13 9.02
N LYS A 837 13.83 -25.00 7.88
CA LYS A 837 14.64 -26.10 7.30
C LYS A 837 15.77 -26.56 8.22
N VAL A 838 16.34 -25.65 8.99
CA VAL A 838 17.40 -25.93 9.98
C VAL A 838 16.85 -26.16 11.40
N ASP A 839 15.54 -26.41 11.54
CA ASP A 839 14.84 -26.67 12.80
C ASP A 839 15.08 -25.60 13.90
N TYR A 840 15.19 -24.33 13.50
CA TYR A 840 15.48 -23.20 14.39
C TYR A 840 16.72 -23.41 15.28
N LYS A 841 17.68 -24.21 14.80
CA LYS A 841 18.92 -24.51 15.53
C LYS A 841 19.95 -23.39 15.45
N VAL A 842 19.74 -22.42 14.57
CA VAL A 842 20.60 -21.26 14.33
C VAL A 842 19.79 -19.97 14.38
N HIS A 843 20.47 -18.86 14.59
CA HIS A 843 19.96 -17.50 14.42
C HIS A 843 20.24 -17.00 13.00
N ALA A 844 19.67 -15.86 12.61
CA ALA A 844 19.98 -15.23 11.33
C ALA A 844 20.22 -13.73 11.49
N PHE A 845 20.95 -13.13 10.56
CA PHE A 845 21.01 -11.67 10.47
C PHE A 845 19.69 -11.10 9.91
N ASP A 846 19.23 -9.97 10.44
CA ASP A 846 17.99 -9.28 10.05
C ASP A 846 18.26 -8.31 8.89
N ALA A 847 18.58 -8.89 7.73
CA ALA A 847 18.73 -8.15 6.49
C ALA A 847 17.48 -7.28 6.15
N PRO A 848 16.23 -7.71 6.43
CA PRO A 848 15.07 -6.84 6.23
C PRO A 848 15.07 -5.58 7.11
N LEU A 849 15.42 -5.67 8.40
CA LEU A 849 15.55 -4.51 9.29
C LEU A 849 16.66 -3.57 8.82
N CYS A 850 17.80 -4.12 8.39
CA CYS A 850 18.88 -3.35 7.79
C CYS A 850 18.40 -2.51 6.61
N GLN A 851 17.75 -3.15 5.63
CA GLN A 851 17.24 -2.47 4.44
C GLN A 851 16.22 -1.38 4.82
N ARG A 852 15.40 -1.63 5.84
CA ARG A 852 14.42 -0.67 6.34
C ARG A 852 15.05 0.51 7.04
N LEU A 853 16.00 0.28 7.94
CA LEU A 853 16.75 1.35 8.61
C LEU A 853 17.51 2.20 7.60
N SER A 854 18.10 1.56 6.58
CA SER A 854 18.72 2.25 5.44
C SER A 854 17.70 3.10 4.67
N ALA A 855 16.55 2.55 4.27
CA ALA A 855 15.52 3.30 3.55
C ALA A 855 14.95 4.48 4.37
N VAL A 856 14.69 4.26 5.66
CA VAL A 856 14.21 5.29 6.61
C VAL A 856 15.23 6.41 6.74
N SER A 857 16.52 6.08 6.82
CA SER A 857 17.58 7.07 6.93
C SER A 857 17.73 7.97 5.69
N GLN A 858 17.34 7.47 4.51
CA GLN A 858 17.39 8.21 3.25
C GLN A 858 16.10 9.00 2.97
N THR A 859 15.03 8.73 3.73
CA THR A 859 13.72 9.33 3.53
C THR A 859 13.46 10.46 4.52
N LYS A 860 13.39 11.70 4.03
CA LYS A 860 13.13 12.88 4.88
C LYS A 860 11.76 12.77 5.55
N GLY A 861 11.75 12.82 6.89
CA GLY A 861 10.52 12.72 7.67
C GLY A 861 9.85 11.33 7.62
N ALA A 862 10.62 10.27 7.39
CA ALA A 862 10.15 8.88 7.39
C ALA A 862 9.29 8.53 8.62
N ASP A 863 8.35 7.60 8.46
CA ASP A 863 7.51 7.14 9.56
C ASP A 863 8.24 6.15 10.47
N LEU A 864 8.68 6.62 11.63
CA LEU A 864 9.37 5.82 12.64
C LEU A 864 8.48 4.71 13.22
N ARG A 865 7.16 4.84 13.16
CA ARG A 865 6.23 3.80 13.66
C ARG A 865 6.30 2.51 12.84
N LEU A 866 6.77 2.60 11.59
CA LEU A 866 6.83 1.48 10.65
C LEU A 866 8.21 0.82 10.59
N VAL A 867 9.20 1.29 11.37
CA VAL A 867 10.60 0.84 11.30
C VAL A 867 10.70 -0.68 11.47
N PHE A 868 9.96 -1.24 12.43
CA PHE A 868 9.98 -2.67 12.73
C PHE A 868 9.03 -3.53 11.89
N GLU A 869 8.25 -2.98 10.95
CA GLU A 869 7.17 -3.75 10.28
C GLU A 869 7.62 -5.07 9.62
N LYS A 870 7.90 -5.23 8.34
CA LYS A 870 8.36 -6.51 7.76
C LYS A 870 9.83 -6.84 8.13
N THR A 871 10.17 -6.98 9.41
CA THR A 871 11.55 -7.22 9.92
C THR A 871 11.68 -8.51 10.70
N LEU A 872 12.84 -9.16 10.67
CA LEU A 872 13.06 -10.43 11.39
C LEU A 872 12.92 -10.24 12.91
N VAL A 873 13.37 -9.12 13.48
CA VAL A 873 13.24 -8.83 14.92
C VAL A 873 11.78 -8.77 15.39
N LYS A 874 10.83 -8.42 14.51
CA LYS A 874 9.39 -8.42 14.84
C LYS A 874 8.79 -9.84 14.80
N PHE A 875 9.26 -10.70 13.91
CA PHE A 875 8.71 -12.05 13.73
C PHE A 875 9.44 -13.11 14.57
N GLU A 876 10.75 -13.00 14.71
CA GLU A 876 11.66 -13.93 15.40
C GLU A 876 12.64 -13.12 16.27
N PRO A 877 12.17 -12.52 17.38
CA PRO A 877 12.94 -11.55 18.17
C PRO A 877 14.24 -12.11 18.73
N GLU A 878 14.35 -13.43 18.90
CA GLU A 878 15.55 -14.08 19.39
C GLU A 878 16.64 -14.23 18.31
N HIS A 879 16.35 -13.95 17.03
CA HIS A 879 17.20 -14.32 15.88
C HIS A 879 17.48 -13.17 14.88
N ALA A 880 17.81 -11.94 15.30
CA ALA A 880 17.87 -10.75 14.40
C ALA A 880 19.05 -9.75 14.64
N VAL A 881 19.63 -9.13 13.57
CA VAL A 881 20.76 -8.14 13.56
C VAL A 881 20.78 -7.19 12.31
N ALA A 882 21.15 -5.90 12.36
CA ALA A 882 21.05 -4.96 11.18
C ALA A 882 22.02 -3.74 11.09
N PRO A 883 22.56 -3.36 9.88
CA PRO A 883 23.32 -2.09 9.65
C PRO A 883 22.56 -0.85 9.04
N ILE A 884 23.13 0.39 9.16
CA ILE A 884 22.44 1.71 9.00
C ILE A 884 23.31 2.88 8.41
N SER A 885 22.70 3.96 7.89
CA SER A 885 23.32 5.24 7.42
C SER A 885 23.82 6.22 8.50
N PRO A 886 24.94 6.96 8.32
CA PRO A 886 25.65 7.73 9.35
C PRO A 886 24.84 8.67 10.24
N THR A 887 23.99 9.53 9.68
CA THR A 887 23.22 10.52 10.46
C THR A 887 22.04 9.92 11.22
N PHE A 888 21.64 8.71 10.85
CA PHE A 888 20.58 7.92 11.50
C PHE A 888 21.15 6.80 12.37
N LYS A 889 22.48 6.55 12.33
CA LYS A 889 23.13 5.47 13.09
C LYS A 889 22.88 5.58 14.60
N PRO A 890 22.97 6.75 15.27
CA PRO A 890 22.66 6.82 16.70
C PRO A 890 21.22 6.40 17.02
N LEU A 891 20.25 6.81 16.19
CA LEU A 891 18.86 6.43 16.33
C LEU A 891 18.69 4.92 16.19
N ALA A 892 19.30 4.34 15.17
CA ALA A 892 19.17 2.91 14.92
C ALA A 892 19.92 2.04 15.93
N TYR A 893 21.11 2.46 16.38
CA TYR A 893 21.82 1.80 17.47
C TYR A 893 21.00 1.82 18.75
N ALA A 894 20.31 2.93 19.06
CA ALA A 894 19.37 2.96 20.17
C ALA A 894 18.22 1.97 19.99
N LEU A 895 17.68 1.79 18.77
CA LEU A 895 16.62 0.82 18.52
C LEU A 895 17.07 -0.63 18.74
N ILE A 896 18.28 -1.00 18.29
CA ILE A 896 18.77 -2.38 18.40
C ILE A 896 19.41 -2.68 19.76
N LEU A 897 20.05 -1.71 20.41
CA LEU A 897 20.76 -1.92 21.69
C LEU A 897 19.87 -1.74 22.91
N LEU A 898 18.87 -0.86 22.87
CA LEU A 898 18.15 -0.45 24.10
C LEU A 898 16.80 -1.14 24.29
N ARG A 899 16.28 -1.78 23.23
CA ARG A 899 15.05 -2.59 23.29
C ARG A 899 15.31 -3.96 23.90
N LYS A 900 14.23 -4.60 24.37
CA LYS A 900 14.28 -5.92 25.03
C LYS A 900 14.55 -7.07 24.06
N ASP A 901 14.11 -6.92 22.81
CA ASP A 901 14.12 -7.97 21.78
C ASP A 901 15.38 -7.84 20.89
N GLY A 902 15.93 -8.96 20.42
CA GLY A 902 17.10 -8.99 19.54
C GLY A 902 18.44 -9.23 20.27
N TYR A 903 19.37 -9.84 19.53
CA TYR A 903 20.78 -9.94 19.94
C TYR A 903 21.60 -8.93 19.10
N PRO A 904 21.88 -7.73 19.61
CA PRO A 904 22.51 -6.68 18.82
C PRO A 904 23.96 -7.00 18.46
N CYS A 905 24.32 -6.66 17.22
CA CYS A 905 25.70 -6.62 16.74
C CYS A 905 26.10 -5.16 16.46
N ILE A 906 27.25 -4.76 16.98
CA ILE A 906 27.92 -3.50 16.67
C ILE A 906 28.87 -3.73 15.50
N PHE A 907 29.03 -2.75 14.62
CA PHE A 907 30.00 -2.82 13.53
C PHE A 907 31.32 -2.12 13.91
N TYR A 908 32.47 -2.78 13.74
CA TYR A 908 33.80 -2.21 14.02
C TYR A 908 34.01 -0.88 13.28
N GLY A 909 33.61 -0.79 12.01
CA GLY A 909 33.74 0.43 11.21
C GLY A 909 32.89 1.60 11.72
N ASP A 910 31.85 1.35 12.51
CA ASP A 910 31.05 2.41 13.14
C ASP A 910 31.65 2.91 14.45
N LEU A 911 32.41 2.05 15.15
CA LEU A 911 33.08 2.38 16.40
C LEU A 911 34.45 3.04 16.16
N TYR A 912 35.24 2.52 15.22
CA TYR A 912 36.62 2.95 14.95
C TYR A 912 36.78 3.71 13.63
N GLY A 913 35.73 3.77 12.81
CA GLY A 913 35.74 4.44 11.50
C GLY A 913 36.14 3.50 10.37
N ILE A 914 35.80 3.88 9.14
CA ILE A 914 36.11 3.12 7.92
C ILE A 914 37.30 3.77 7.23
N CYS A 915 38.32 2.99 6.86
CA CYS A 915 39.46 3.49 6.08
C CYS A 915 39.03 3.75 4.62
N SER A 916 39.12 4.99 4.12
CA SER A 916 38.70 5.30 2.76
C SER A 916 39.74 4.87 1.72
N SER A 917 39.35 4.00 0.78
CA SER A 917 39.99 3.88 -0.54
C SER A 917 39.04 4.40 -1.61
N THR A 918 38.85 5.72 -1.73
CA THR A 918 38.10 6.26 -2.90
C THR A 918 38.79 5.82 -4.20
N PRO A 919 38.13 5.06 -5.09
CA PRO A 919 38.66 4.76 -6.41
C PRO A 919 38.55 6.05 -7.26
N THR A 920 39.68 6.54 -7.78
CA THR A 920 39.63 7.47 -8.92
C THR A 920 39.29 6.68 -10.19
N LYS A 921 38.50 7.27 -11.10
CA LYS A 921 38.02 6.71 -12.39
C LYS A 921 39.10 6.18 -13.36
N THR A 922 40.36 6.09 -12.96
CA THR A 922 41.48 5.62 -13.76
C THR A 922 42.22 4.56 -12.96
N GLY A 923 42.07 3.28 -13.33
CA GLY A 923 42.56 2.10 -12.62
C GLY A 923 44.09 1.97 -12.54
N THR A 924 44.75 2.89 -11.86
CA THR A 924 46.17 2.76 -11.49
C THR A 924 46.32 2.88 -9.98
N LEU A 925 46.59 1.75 -9.33
CA LEU A 925 47.08 1.64 -7.95
C LEU A 925 48.50 2.22 -7.88
N LYS A 926 48.64 3.54 -7.75
CA LYS A 926 49.89 4.17 -7.34
C LYS A 926 49.66 5.07 -6.12
N ASN A 927 50.31 4.68 -5.01
CA ASN A 927 50.70 5.49 -3.86
C ASN A 927 49.74 6.62 -3.46
N ARG A 928 48.67 6.28 -2.72
CA ARG A 928 47.97 7.26 -1.89
C ARG A 928 47.99 6.82 -0.43
N LYS A 929 48.52 7.70 0.42
CA LYS A 929 48.57 7.55 1.89
C LYS A 929 47.18 7.16 2.41
N PHE A 930 47.11 6.07 3.19
CA PHE A 930 45.96 5.75 4.04
C PHE A 930 45.59 7.04 4.81
N ARG A 931 44.39 7.60 4.56
CA ARG A 931 43.85 8.63 5.44
C ARG A 931 43.39 7.93 6.72
N HIS A 932 43.61 8.56 7.87
CA HIS A 932 43.11 8.05 9.16
C HIS A 932 41.61 7.71 9.05
N PRO A 933 41.17 6.58 9.65
CA PRO A 933 39.76 6.23 9.70
C PRO A 933 38.97 7.38 10.34
N HIS A 934 37.83 7.74 9.73
CA HIS A 934 36.98 8.82 10.21
C HIS A 934 35.69 8.24 10.80
N VAL A 935 35.56 8.28 12.12
CA VAL A 935 34.29 8.05 12.80
C VAL A 935 33.40 9.28 12.58
N PRO A 936 32.13 9.13 12.15
CA PRO A 936 31.20 10.26 12.11
C PRO A 936 31.12 10.93 13.48
N LYS A 937 31.22 12.27 13.53
CA LYS A 937 31.25 13.04 14.80
C LYS A 937 30.07 12.74 15.72
N GLU A 938 28.91 12.45 15.13
CA GLU A 938 27.69 12.11 15.85
C GLU A 938 27.80 10.76 16.58
N LEU A 939 28.63 9.82 16.10
CA LEU A 939 28.80 8.48 16.67
C LEU A 939 29.98 8.35 17.61
N GLU A 940 31.03 9.15 17.42
CA GLU A 940 32.30 9.09 18.16
C GLU A 940 32.07 8.98 19.68
N ARG A 941 31.05 9.67 20.20
CA ARG A 941 30.68 9.60 21.62
C ARG A 941 29.34 8.94 21.89
N SER A 942 28.39 8.97 20.95
CA SER A 942 27.05 8.44 21.21
C SER A 942 27.02 6.93 21.25
N LEU A 943 27.80 6.24 20.40
CA LEU A 943 27.73 4.78 20.28
C LEU A 943 28.27 4.08 21.53
N PRO A 944 29.48 4.38 22.05
CA PRO A 944 29.95 3.82 23.32
C PRO A 944 28.95 4.06 24.47
N ALA A 945 28.36 5.25 24.54
CA ALA A 945 27.35 5.59 25.55
C ALA A 945 26.06 4.76 25.41
N ILE A 946 25.56 4.52 24.19
CA ILE A 946 24.38 3.67 23.96
C ILE A 946 24.68 2.22 24.36
N ILE A 947 25.88 1.70 24.05
CA ILE A 947 26.31 0.34 24.44
C ILE A 947 26.37 0.24 25.98
N LEU A 948 26.96 1.23 26.64
CA LEU A 948 27.02 1.29 28.10
C LEU A 948 25.62 1.39 28.74
N ALA A 949 24.69 2.13 28.12
CA ALA A 949 23.31 2.19 28.58
C ALA A 949 22.59 0.83 28.47
N ARG A 950 22.90 0.01 27.45
CA ARG A 950 22.41 -1.37 27.36
C ARG A 950 22.90 -2.21 28.55
N LYS A 951 24.19 -2.12 28.86
CA LYS A 951 24.84 -2.85 29.98
C LYS A 951 24.30 -2.46 31.35
N LEU A 952 23.91 -1.20 31.56
CA LEU A 952 23.55 -0.70 32.89
C LEU A 952 22.05 -0.57 33.13
N TYR A 953 21.24 -0.23 32.11
CA TYR A 953 19.89 0.27 32.33
C TYR A 953 18.80 -0.36 31.47
N ALA A 954 19.14 -1.03 30.37
CA ALA A 954 18.16 -1.61 29.44
C ALA A 954 17.60 -2.96 29.91
N TYR A 955 17.05 -3.02 31.12
CA TYR A 955 16.56 -4.24 31.75
C TYR A 955 15.05 -4.23 32.02
N GLY A 956 14.51 -5.40 32.30
CA GLY A 956 13.11 -5.60 32.67
C GLY A 956 12.11 -5.34 31.55
N GLU A 957 10.83 -5.24 31.94
CA GLU A 957 9.71 -5.01 31.03
C GLU A 957 9.89 -3.75 30.19
N GLN A 958 9.29 -3.78 29.00
CA GLN A 958 9.30 -2.67 28.07
C GLN A 958 7.89 -2.14 27.80
N GLN A 959 7.76 -0.81 27.73
CA GLN A 959 6.56 -0.13 27.23
C GLN A 959 6.92 0.73 26.03
N ASP A 960 6.25 0.50 24.90
CA ASP A 960 6.41 1.31 23.69
C ASP A 960 5.41 2.48 23.66
N TYR A 961 5.87 3.62 23.13
CA TYR A 961 5.11 4.85 22.95
C TYR A 961 5.31 5.36 21.52
N LEU A 962 4.30 5.16 20.67
CA LEU A 962 4.37 5.43 19.23
C LEU A 962 3.37 6.53 18.78
N PRO A 963 3.33 7.72 19.42
CA PRO A 963 2.22 8.67 19.24
C PRO A 963 2.22 9.40 17.89
N SER A 964 3.35 9.43 17.19
CA SER A 964 3.49 10.21 15.97
C SER A 964 4.45 9.57 15.00
N ARG A 965 4.32 9.96 13.73
CA ARG A 965 5.20 9.55 12.63
C ARG A 965 6.68 9.77 12.93
N ASN A 966 7.03 10.92 13.50
CA ASN A 966 8.42 11.37 13.57
C ASN A 966 9.02 11.29 14.97
N CYS A 967 8.19 11.12 16.01
CA CYS A 967 8.61 10.99 17.39
C CYS A 967 8.02 9.72 18.02
N ILE A 968 8.91 8.83 18.44
CA ILE A 968 8.60 7.58 19.14
C ILE A 968 9.48 7.46 20.38
N GLY A 969 9.12 6.56 21.29
CA GLY A 969 9.95 6.25 22.45
C GLY A 969 9.54 4.95 23.11
N PHE A 970 10.34 4.50 24.06
CA PHE A 970 10.05 3.33 24.87
C PHE A 970 10.71 3.45 26.24
N VAL A 971 10.14 2.76 27.22
CA VAL A 971 10.65 2.70 28.59
C VAL A 971 11.07 1.27 28.88
N ARG A 972 12.22 1.11 29.53
CA ARG A 972 12.66 -0.13 30.17
C ARG A 972 12.57 0.06 31.67
N TYR A 973 11.75 -0.74 32.33
CA TYR A 973 11.46 -0.54 33.75
C TYR A 973 12.50 -1.15 34.70
N GLY A 974 13.62 -1.68 34.22
CA GLY A 974 14.60 -2.34 35.10
C GLY A 974 14.08 -3.63 35.74
N ASN A 975 14.97 -4.34 36.42
CA ASN A 975 14.68 -5.59 37.13
C ASN A 975 15.29 -5.54 38.55
N ALA A 976 15.24 -6.65 39.30
CA ALA A 976 15.75 -6.69 40.67
C ALA A 976 17.26 -6.38 40.80
N ARG A 977 18.06 -6.71 39.77
CA ARG A 977 19.51 -6.44 39.75
C ARG A 977 19.84 -5.04 39.21
N HIS A 978 19.05 -4.57 38.26
CA HIS A 978 19.20 -3.28 37.58
C HIS A 978 17.94 -2.43 37.79
N PRO A 979 17.70 -1.91 39.01
CA PRO A 979 16.41 -1.36 39.42
C PRO A 979 16.14 0.06 38.89
N TRP A 980 17.07 0.68 38.16
CA TRP A 980 16.92 2.06 37.71
C TRP A 980 16.10 2.18 36.43
N GLY A 981 16.25 1.24 35.49
CA GLY A 981 15.62 1.32 34.17
C GLY A 981 16.05 2.55 33.37
N MET A 982 15.36 2.82 32.26
CA MET A 982 15.59 3.98 31.41
C MET A 982 14.38 4.34 30.54
N ALA A 983 14.40 5.55 29.98
CA ALA A 983 13.45 6.02 28.99
C ALA A 983 14.18 6.51 27.75
N CYS A 984 13.93 5.88 26.60
CA CYS A 984 14.49 6.26 25.31
C CYS A 984 13.44 7.04 24.51
N VAL A 985 13.81 8.20 23.98
CA VAL A 985 12.97 9.02 23.11
C VAL A 985 13.74 9.38 21.85
N MET A 986 13.09 9.31 20.70
CA MET A 986 13.72 9.46 19.40
C MET A 986 12.88 10.35 18.51
N ASN A 987 13.54 11.19 17.72
CA ASN A 987 12.88 12.11 16.79
C ASN A 987 13.67 12.26 15.50
N ASN A 988 13.05 11.89 14.36
CA ASN A 988 13.60 12.14 13.02
C ASN A 988 12.91 13.32 12.30
N GLY A 989 12.15 14.13 13.06
CA GLY A 989 11.58 15.39 12.60
C GLY A 989 12.59 16.54 12.63
N LEU A 990 12.27 17.61 11.91
CA LEU A 990 13.11 18.81 11.79
C LEU A 990 13.05 19.74 13.01
N THR A 991 12.13 19.48 13.95
CA THR A 991 11.93 20.31 15.15
C THR A 991 12.06 19.46 16.41
N PRO A 992 12.65 19.98 17.50
CA PRO A 992 12.64 19.31 18.81
C PRO A 992 11.22 19.05 19.31
N VAL A 993 11.05 17.98 20.09
CA VAL A 993 9.75 17.55 20.63
C VAL A 993 9.90 17.01 22.05
N LYS A 994 8.78 16.87 22.77
CA LYS A 994 8.73 16.22 24.09
C LYS A 994 7.77 15.04 24.02
N LEU A 995 8.16 13.91 24.62
CA LEU A 995 7.33 12.72 24.70
C LEU A 995 7.00 12.42 26.16
N ARG A 996 5.71 12.38 26.49
CA ARG A 996 5.25 12.02 27.83
C ARG A 996 5.22 10.49 27.97
N MET A 997 5.99 9.95 28.90
CA MET A 997 6.06 8.50 29.16
C MET A 997 5.92 8.20 30.65
N PHE A 998 5.33 7.04 30.97
CA PHE A 998 5.29 6.49 32.32
C PHE A 998 6.56 5.66 32.56
N VAL A 999 7.33 6.02 33.59
CA VAL A 999 8.56 5.30 33.98
C VAL A 999 8.37 4.46 35.24
N GLY A 1000 7.21 4.54 35.91
CA GLY A 1000 6.92 3.79 37.13
C GLY A 1000 6.76 4.69 38.35
N LYS A 1001 5.81 4.35 39.23
CA LYS A 1001 5.53 5.12 40.45
C LYS A 1001 6.70 5.13 41.44
N ARG A 1002 7.52 4.07 41.48
CA ARG A 1002 8.71 4.01 42.33
C ARG A 1002 9.74 5.11 42.02
N HIS A 1003 9.68 5.69 40.81
CA HIS A 1003 10.54 6.80 40.42
C HIS A 1003 9.94 8.17 40.72
N ALA A 1004 8.76 8.25 41.35
CA ALA A 1004 8.11 9.51 41.69
C ALA A 1004 9.05 10.46 42.48
N GLY A 1005 9.14 11.71 42.05
CA GLY A 1005 9.99 12.73 42.65
C GLY A 1005 11.47 12.68 42.24
N GLN A 1006 11.91 11.61 41.57
CA GLN A 1006 13.29 11.47 41.13
C GLN A 1006 13.65 12.43 40.00
N ARG A 1007 14.95 12.72 39.87
CA ARG A 1007 15.54 13.56 38.82
C ARG A 1007 16.24 12.68 37.80
N TRP A 1008 15.86 12.85 36.54
CA TRP A 1008 16.41 12.11 35.41
C TRP A 1008 17.07 13.08 34.43
N SER A 1009 18.20 12.69 33.85
CA SER A 1009 18.89 13.45 32.81
C SER A 1009 19.33 12.53 31.67
N ASP A 1010 19.54 13.11 30.50
CA ASP A 1010 19.97 12.40 29.30
C ASP A 1010 21.46 12.04 29.40
N VAL A 1011 21.80 10.77 29.14
CA VAL A 1011 23.19 10.29 29.15
C VAL A 1011 23.92 10.53 27.84
N LEU A 1012 23.21 10.92 26.77
CA LEU A 1012 23.78 11.20 25.45
C LEU A 1012 24.09 12.69 25.22
N ASP A 1013 23.73 13.60 26.14
CA ASP A 1013 23.74 15.07 25.98
C ASP A 1013 25.17 15.67 25.92
N PHE A 1014 25.83 15.50 24.77
CA PHE A 1014 27.08 16.17 24.42
C PHE A 1014 26.95 16.88 23.06
N ASP A 1015 26.80 18.20 23.14
CA ASP A 1015 26.80 19.20 22.04
C ASP A 1015 25.47 19.38 21.28
N GLN A 1016 24.54 20.13 21.88
CA GLN A 1016 23.68 21.03 21.10
C GLN A 1016 23.68 22.43 21.71
N ALA A 1017 24.38 23.34 21.03
CA ALA A 1017 24.10 24.76 21.08
C ALA A 1017 22.64 24.96 20.65
N LEU A 1018 21.78 25.38 21.57
CA LEU A 1018 20.49 25.94 21.19
C LEU A 1018 20.69 27.45 21.06
N ASP A 1019 20.56 27.89 19.82
CA ASP A 1019 20.44 29.29 19.43
C ASP A 1019 19.35 29.99 20.23
N GLU A 1020 19.61 31.26 20.45
CA GLU A 1020 18.86 32.23 21.23
C GLU A 1020 17.45 32.44 20.65
N SER A 1021 16.47 31.63 21.05
CA SER A 1021 15.05 32.02 21.01
C SER A 1021 14.16 31.11 21.86
N GLY A 1022 14.21 31.35 23.18
CA GLY A 1022 12.98 31.43 24.00
C GLY A 1022 12.09 30.20 24.15
N ASP A 1023 12.33 29.49 25.25
CA ASP A 1023 11.35 28.98 26.22
C ASP A 1023 10.54 27.70 25.91
N LEU A 1024 10.72 26.67 26.77
CA LEU A 1024 9.70 25.69 27.17
C LEU A 1024 10.05 25.03 28.52
N ASN A 1025 9.74 25.74 29.62
CA ASN A 1025 9.36 25.20 30.94
C ASN A 1025 10.03 23.89 31.43
N GLY A 1026 11.27 24.01 31.88
CA GLY A 1026 11.89 23.14 32.88
C GLY A 1026 12.65 24.00 33.88
N LYS A 1027 12.31 23.96 35.17
CA LYS A 1027 12.99 24.78 36.18
C LYS A 1027 14.48 24.43 36.21
N SER A 1028 15.31 25.37 35.80
CA SER A 1028 16.77 25.29 35.86
C SER A 1028 17.25 25.53 37.29
N GLU A 1029 17.89 24.55 37.92
CA GLU A 1029 18.66 24.75 39.15
C GLU A 1029 20.15 24.92 38.80
N GLN A 1030 20.76 26.02 39.25
CA GLN A 1030 22.19 26.31 39.08
C GLN A 1030 22.97 25.77 40.29
N THR A 1031 24.01 24.98 40.06
CA THR A 1031 25.05 24.67 41.06
C THR A 1031 26.41 25.09 40.54
N LYS A 1032 27.14 25.91 41.33
CA LYS A 1032 28.44 26.49 40.99
C LYS A 1032 29.60 25.61 41.46
N ARG A 1033 30.52 25.26 40.55
CA ARG A 1033 31.98 25.36 40.75
C ARG A 1033 32.77 25.11 39.43
N GLY A 1034 33.40 26.18 38.93
CA GLY A 1034 34.64 26.22 38.12
C GLY A 1034 34.71 25.50 36.75
N GLY A 1035 34.52 26.25 35.65
CA GLY A 1035 34.97 25.89 34.29
C GLY A 1035 33.85 25.58 33.28
N LYS A 1036 33.55 26.52 32.36
CA LYS A 1036 32.55 26.47 31.25
C LYS A 1036 31.31 25.56 31.48
N MET A 1037 30.25 26.14 32.04
CA MET A 1037 28.97 25.47 32.31
C MET A 1037 28.26 24.96 31.04
N LYS A 1038 28.19 23.64 30.85
CA LYS A 1038 27.16 22.98 30.01
C LYS A 1038 25.89 22.81 30.85
N LYS A 1039 24.75 23.37 30.43
CA LYS A 1039 23.46 23.23 31.12
C LYS A 1039 22.91 21.81 30.89
N LYS A 1040 22.97 20.93 31.89
CA LYS A 1040 22.31 19.60 31.84
C LYS A 1040 20.80 19.78 31.83
N ARG A 1041 20.10 19.13 30.89
CA ARG A 1041 18.63 19.07 30.90
C ARG A 1041 18.17 18.03 31.92
N ILE A 1042 17.29 18.44 32.83
CA ILE A 1042 16.80 17.61 33.93
C ILE A 1042 15.28 17.52 33.87
N VAL A 1043 14.77 16.30 33.96
CA VAL A 1043 13.35 15.96 34.00
C VAL A 1043 13.01 15.43 35.39
N ARG A 1044 11.96 15.96 36.02
CA ARG A 1044 11.45 15.45 37.30
C ARG A 1044 10.27 14.53 37.07
N ILE A 1045 10.30 13.34 37.66
CA ILE A 1045 9.21 12.38 37.56
C ILE A 1045 8.07 12.82 38.49
N SER A 1046 6.86 12.93 37.95
CA SER A 1046 5.67 13.31 38.72
C SER A 1046 5.31 12.28 39.78
N ALA A 1047 4.48 12.67 40.77
CA ALA A 1047 3.93 11.77 41.78
C ALA A 1047 3.16 10.57 41.18
N LYS A 1048 2.68 10.71 39.93
CA LYS A 1048 1.99 9.64 39.20
C LYS A 1048 2.94 8.74 38.40
N GLY A 1049 4.27 8.92 38.47
CA GLY A 1049 5.26 8.12 37.74
C GLY A 1049 5.46 8.51 36.26
N TYR A 1050 4.94 9.67 35.83
CA TYR A 1050 5.09 10.19 34.46
C TYR A 1050 6.09 11.33 34.39
N ALA A 1051 6.74 11.48 33.24
CA ALA A 1051 7.45 12.72 32.89
C ALA A 1051 7.43 13.00 31.39
N GLU A 1052 7.76 14.23 31.01
CA GLU A 1052 7.94 14.64 29.61
C GLU A 1052 9.43 14.67 29.27
N PHE A 1053 9.83 13.78 28.37
CA PHE A 1053 11.22 13.62 27.96
C PHE A 1053 11.48 14.41 26.67
N PRO A 1054 12.30 15.48 26.70
CA PRO A 1054 12.64 16.22 25.50
C PRO A 1054 13.62 15.44 24.62
N VAL A 1055 13.52 15.65 23.31
CA VAL A 1055 14.48 15.14 22.32
C VAL A 1055 14.70 16.19 21.24
N ALA A 1056 15.94 16.30 20.76
CA ALA A 1056 16.31 17.21 19.69
C ALA A 1056 15.69 16.81 18.34
N SER A 1057 15.74 17.71 17.36
CA SER A 1057 15.51 17.35 15.96
C SER A 1057 16.59 16.36 15.49
N MET A 1058 16.22 15.35 14.71
CA MET A 1058 17.15 14.33 14.19
C MET A 1058 18.03 13.71 15.29
N GLY A 1059 17.45 13.43 16.46
CA GLY A 1059 18.18 13.02 17.65
C GLY A 1059 17.53 11.88 18.42
N VAL A 1060 18.31 11.31 19.34
CA VAL A 1060 17.89 10.34 20.35
C VAL A 1060 18.32 10.85 21.73
N GLY A 1061 17.46 10.67 22.73
CA GLY A 1061 17.78 10.95 24.12
C GLY A 1061 17.51 9.72 24.98
N VAL A 1062 18.44 9.40 25.88
CA VAL A 1062 18.36 8.24 26.78
C VAL A 1062 18.40 8.76 28.21
N TRP A 1063 17.24 8.75 28.85
CA TRP A 1063 17.03 9.35 30.16
C TRP A 1063 17.10 8.29 31.24
N VAL A 1064 17.96 8.53 32.23
CA VAL A 1064 18.09 7.68 33.43
C VAL A 1064 18.15 8.55 34.67
N ASN A 1065 18.03 7.97 35.87
CA ASN A 1065 18.12 8.70 37.13
C ASN A 1065 19.54 9.29 37.34
N GLU A 1066 19.65 10.51 37.89
CA GLU A 1066 20.95 11.17 38.16
C GLU A 1066 21.81 10.45 39.21
N SER A 1067 21.18 9.67 40.09
CA SER A 1067 21.81 8.85 41.14
C SER A 1067 21.86 7.37 40.78
N ALA A 1068 21.59 7.01 39.52
CA ALA A 1068 21.72 5.63 39.07
C ALA A 1068 23.17 5.17 39.15
N GLU A 1069 23.38 3.94 39.62
CA GLU A 1069 24.72 3.33 39.68
C GLU A 1069 25.33 3.20 38.29
N GLY A 1070 26.65 3.38 38.18
CA GLY A 1070 27.39 3.32 36.92
C GLY A 1070 27.23 4.56 36.03
N ARG A 1071 26.46 5.57 36.45
CA ARG A 1071 26.19 6.76 35.64
C ARG A 1071 27.41 7.66 35.47
N GLU A 1072 28.31 7.66 36.44
CA GLU A 1072 29.58 8.39 36.43
C GLU A 1072 30.52 7.98 35.29
N ARG A 1073 30.29 6.80 34.68
CA ARG A 1073 31.09 6.22 33.59
C ARG A 1073 30.76 6.81 32.21
N PHE A 1074 29.63 7.51 32.08
CA PHE A 1074 29.26 8.15 30.82
C PHE A 1074 30.13 9.38 30.55
N GLY A 1075 30.85 9.37 29.41
CA GLY A 1075 31.77 10.43 29.01
C GLY A 1075 33.24 10.20 29.42
N THR A 1076 33.55 9.07 30.06
CA THR A 1076 34.91 8.66 30.43
C THR A 1076 35.39 7.37 29.75
N CYS A 1077 34.48 6.58 29.18
CA CYS A 1077 34.78 5.31 28.53
C CYS A 1077 34.89 5.46 26.99
N LEU A 1078 35.96 4.90 26.42
CA LEU A 1078 36.36 4.87 24.99
C LEU A 1078 36.75 6.22 24.35
#